data_AF-A0A538PJI3-F1
#
_entry.id   AF-A0A538PJI3-F1
#
_cell.length_a   1.000
_cell.length_b   1.000
_cell.length_c   1.000
_cell.angle_alpha   90.00
_cell.angle_beta   90.00
_cell.angle_gamma   90.00
#
_symmetry.space_group_name_H-M   'P 1'
#
loop_
_entity.id
_entity.type
_entity.pdbx_description
1 polymer ?
#
loop_
_entity_poly.entity_id
_entity_poly.type
_entity_poly.pdbx_seq_one_letter_code
_entity_poly.pdbx_strand_id
1 'polypeptide(L)'
;MVAHPASRLGGFTPVEPPRVAVAADGSVALVHEPSRVTILEIPSGAAFAEIGVDPEAAASEVAWLGSPQRLLVLSRYAAHSTAHLLDPYGPRTISEIRLESPMRLYATVGTAGLVVGSLGAAVLVAGESHLTPYQFPTRAVPLAAGAAAGQFVVALSGSIEEWDPQSRMPKRRLRLPRVAAITAVGGSDRLVWMITQQEPARIDVIPLVNRGQPKAHDLPEPIASIASQPRSDIVACIGAETGRLYVVDLDGRTRLRSFDPEGLDRIDSIGLIVGRMVAVLAAQAHRPIVLVPLDGREIDPEAAAAARAPADAAGPRPPGRAAFAGADRDGDAETAVPAAGSTLGAAAAPEPAAPAVTAPPSPSPSPSPAPAFAAPPFAAPPFARVAAASPVARMAAPTAAPATIAAPAPTAAPAALFRHAAQPAPPRPAPAAPARTMPAVGARFSAWRDVRQQQSSPELAAAPARGSASERASLPSWRDEIVAWSRAITAGALDPGVPVAPAIDAAMARFDLAPALQPVLWLLYGAHLCGELGAAPVDVARLLDHQWDEALGRGELADRGVATYAGSRVALSPLLLRVFDELPPLTGTLVGEPGPVALLGPCVVVAGDEPLTAVAERCLARINGAILVAHDAPDRRALVIEARARGAAAMLRAALAAPPAEAAIFVLDDLELAERLGLPRLA
;
A
#
# COMPACT_ATOMS: atom_id res chain seq x y z
N MET A 1 3.29 0.65 -32.90
CA MET A 1 3.64 0.52 -31.47
C MET A 1 4.19 -0.90 -31.32
N VAL A 2 5.47 -1.01 -31.01
CA VAL A 2 6.17 -2.30 -30.96
C VAL A 2 5.79 -2.98 -29.64
N ALA A 3 5.34 -4.24 -29.70
CA ALA A 3 5.11 -5.02 -28.49
C ALA A 3 6.48 -5.29 -27.86
N HIS A 4 6.68 -4.83 -26.61
CA HIS A 4 7.91 -5.13 -25.87
C HIS A 4 7.88 -6.58 -25.40
N PRO A 5 9.03 -7.27 -25.37
CA PRO A 5 9.11 -8.65 -24.91
C PRO A 5 8.63 -8.74 -23.46
N ALA A 6 7.83 -9.77 -23.17
CA ALA A 6 7.36 -10.01 -21.82
C ALA A 6 8.55 -10.46 -20.95
N SER A 7 8.70 -9.89 -19.75
CA SER A 7 9.82 -10.25 -18.88
C SER A 7 9.46 -11.50 -18.08
N ARG A 8 10.35 -12.51 -18.11
CA ARG A 8 10.21 -13.71 -17.28
C ARG A 8 10.56 -13.35 -15.85
N LEU A 9 9.56 -13.43 -14.98
CA LEU A 9 9.69 -13.19 -13.55
C LEU A 9 10.25 -14.40 -12.83
N GLY A 10 11.31 -14.23 -12.03
CA GLY A 10 11.69 -15.06 -10.86
C GLY A 10 11.72 -16.61 -10.94
N GLY A 11 11.42 -17.23 -12.08
CA GLY A 11 11.36 -18.67 -12.29
C GLY A 11 10.16 -19.43 -11.68
N PHE A 12 9.21 -18.77 -10.99
CA PHE A 12 8.09 -19.50 -10.37
C PHE A 12 7.17 -20.12 -11.44
N THR A 13 6.91 -21.42 -11.29
CA THR A 13 6.11 -22.23 -12.23
C THR A 13 5.04 -22.98 -11.44
N PRO A 14 3.75 -22.61 -11.54
CA PRO A 14 2.67 -23.38 -10.92
C PRO A 14 2.60 -24.78 -11.53
N VAL A 15 2.17 -25.75 -10.74
CA VAL A 15 2.02 -27.16 -11.11
C VAL A 15 0.56 -27.44 -11.52
N GLU A 16 -0.40 -26.83 -10.85
CA GLU A 16 -1.84 -27.00 -11.11
C GLU A 16 -2.47 -25.73 -11.71
N PRO A 17 -3.68 -25.78 -12.30
CA PRO A 17 -4.35 -24.61 -12.85
C PRO A 17 -4.48 -23.50 -11.78
N PRO A 18 -3.71 -22.40 -11.93
CA PRO A 18 -3.57 -21.44 -10.84
C PRO A 18 -4.76 -20.47 -10.78
N ARG A 19 -4.91 -19.82 -9.64
CA ARG A 19 -5.67 -18.58 -9.50
C ARG A 19 -4.74 -17.46 -9.05
N VAL A 20 -4.74 -16.34 -9.75
CA VAL A 20 -3.88 -15.20 -9.43
C VAL A 20 -4.71 -14.11 -8.76
N ALA A 21 -4.19 -13.56 -7.66
CA ALA A 21 -4.74 -12.35 -7.05
C ALA A 21 -3.62 -11.38 -6.69
N VAL A 22 -3.86 -10.08 -6.89
CA VAL A 22 -2.87 -9.03 -6.66
C VAL A 22 -3.34 -8.14 -5.51
N ALA A 23 -2.42 -7.76 -4.63
CA ALA A 23 -2.72 -6.85 -3.53
C ALA A 23 -3.12 -5.46 -4.06
N ALA A 24 -3.89 -4.71 -3.28
CA ALA A 24 -4.48 -3.45 -3.74
C ALA A 24 -3.44 -2.37 -4.11
N ASP A 25 -2.24 -2.44 -3.51
CA ASP A 25 -1.09 -1.57 -3.79
C ASP A 25 -0.18 -2.07 -4.92
N GLY A 26 -0.43 -3.29 -5.42
CA GLY A 26 0.38 -3.95 -6.44
C GLY A 26 1.78 -4.36 -6.00
N SER A 27 2.09 -4.36 -4.69
CA SER A 27 3.44 -4.73 -4.22
C SER A 27 3.65 -6.23 -4.09
N VAL A 28 2.58 -6.99 -3.89
CA VAL A 28 2.61 -8.45 -3.81
C VAL A 28 1.48 -9.06 -4.64
N ALA A 29 1.73 -10.28 -5.11
CA ALA A 29 0.73 -11.12 -5.74
C ALA A 29 0.73 -12.49 -5.07
N LEU A 30 -0.34 -13.24 -5.26
CA LEU A 30 -0.39 -14.65 -4.90
C LEU A 30 -0.71 -15.49 -6.13
N VAL A 31 -0.24 -16.73 -6.10
CA VAL A 31 -0.62 -17.80 -7.00
C VAL A 31 -1.20 -18.92 -6.14
N HIS A 32 -2.49 -19.17 -6.33
CA HIS A 32 -3.23 -20.17 -5.57
C HIS A 32 -3.43 -21.42 -6.42
N GLU A 33 -2.91 -22.52 -5.91
CA GLU A 33 -3.08 -23.87 -6.39
C GLU A 33 -3.97 -24.64 -5.39
N PRO A 34 -4.68 -25.70 -5.81
CA PRO A 34 -5.49 -26.53 -4.91
C PRO A 34 -4.80 -26.93 -3.60
N SER A 35 -3.50 -27.24 -3.63
CA SER A 35 -2.73 -27.69 -2.46
C SER A 35 -1.96 -26.60 -1.72
N ARG A 36 -1.74 -25.41 -2.31
CA ARG A 36 -0.88 -24.37 -1.73
C ARG A 36 -1.15 -22.98 -2.29
N VAL A 37 -0.71 -21.97 -1.55
CA VAL A 37 -0.69 -20.56 -1.95
C VAL A 37 0.76 -20.08 -1.93
N THR A 38 1.27 -19.65 -3.08
CA THR A 38 2.60 -19.03 -3.19
C THR A 38 2.46 -17.52 -3.24
N ILE A 39 3.21 -16.80 -2.40
CA ILE A 39 3.23 -15.34 -2.38
C ILE A 39 4.48 -14.83 -3.09
N LEU A 40 4.26 -13.90 -4.01
CA LEU A 40 5.25 -13.30 -4.88
C LEU A 40 5.43 -11.82 -4.56
N GLU A 41 6.66 -11.36 -4.53
CA GLU A 41 6.99 -9.94 -4.53
C GLU A 41 6.89 -9.37 -5.96
N ILE A 42 6.39 -8.14 -6.12
CA ILE A 42 6.28 -7.45 -7.41
C ILE A 42 7.17 -6.18 -7.38
N PRO A 43 7.98 -5.91 -8.43
CA PRO A 43 7.99 -6.57 -9.74
C PRO A 43 9.00 -7.71 -9.88
N SER A 44 9.67 -8.14 -8.81
CA SER A 44 10.71 -9.19 -8.90
C SER A 44 10.13 -10.55 -9.35
N GLY A 45 8.87 -10.81 -8.99
CA GLY A 45 8.21 -12.10 -9.15
C GLY A 45 8.82 -13.21 -8.30
N ALA A 46 9.68 -12.86 -7.36
CA ALA A 46 10.31 -13.81 -6.48
C ALA A 46 9.29 -14.33 -5.46
N ALA A 47 9.16 -15.65 -5.34
CA ALA A 47 8.43 -16.25 -4.24
C ALA A 47 9.17 -16.01 -2.93
N PHE A 48 8.47 -15.56 -1.89
CA PHE A 48 9.05 -15.35 -0.57
C PHE A 48 8.28 -16.06 0.56
N ALA A 49 7.07 -16.54 0.29
CA ALA A 49 6.31 -17.35 1.24
C ALA A 49 5.46 -18.39 0.50
N GLU A 50 5.24 -19.52 1.16
CA GLU A 50 4.33 -20.59 0.73
C GLU A 50 3.45 -21.00 1.90
N ILE A 51 2.16 -21.18 1.64
CA ILE A 51 1.15 -21.51 2.64
C ILE A 51 0.41 -22.75 2.15
N GLY A 52 0.38 -23.80 2.95
CA GLY A 52 -0.39 -25.01 2.65
C GLY A 52 -1.90 -24.75 2.72
N VAL A 53 -2.65 -25.37 1.81
CA VAL A 53 -4.11 -25.44 1.87
C VAL A 53 -4.51 -26.75 2.53
N ASP A 54 -5.53 -26.73 3.38
CA ASP A 54 -6.08 -27.96 3.98
C ASP A 54 -6.57 -28.93 2.88
N PRO A 55 -6.00 -30.15 2.77
CA PRO A 55 -6.40 -31.13 1.77
C PRO A 55 -7.81 -31.69 1.99
N GLU A 56 -8.40 -31.53 3.17
CA GLU A 56 -9.78 -31.95 3.45
C GLU A 56 -10.82 -30.93 2.96
N ALA A 57 -10.40 -29.71 2.63
CA ALA A 57 -11.29 -28.71 2.07
C ALA A 57 -11.71 -29.10 0.65
N ALA A 58 -13.02 -29.07 0.37
CA ALA A 58 -13.57 -29.36 -0.95
C ALA A 58 -13.17 -28.31 -1.99
N ALA A 59 -12.89 -27.08 -1.54
CA ALA A 59 -12.26 -26.02 -2.32
C ALA A 59 -11.67 -24.98 -1.36
N SER A 60 -10.71 -24.20 -1.85
CA SER A 60 -10.23 -23.00 -1.17
C SER A 60 -10.30 -21.80 -2.10
N GLU A 61 -10.45 -20.62 -1.51
CA GLU A 61 -10.44 -19.34 -2.22
C GLU A 61 -9.61 -18.35 -1.40
N VAL A 62 -8.86 -17.47 -2.06
CA VAL A 62 -7.94 -16.56 -1.39
C VAL A 62 -8.07 -15.15 -1.91
N ALA A 63 -7.81 -14.17 -1.04
CA ALA A 63 -7.69 -12.77 -1.45
C ALA A 63 -6.92 -11.92 -0.45
N TRP A 64 -6.52 -10.73 -0.91
CA TRP A 64 -5.88 -9.71 -0.11
C TRP A 64 -6.90 -8.81 0.60
N LEU A 65 -6.63 -8.49 1.87
CA LEU A 65 -7.39 -7.56 2.69
C LEU A 65 -6.46 -6.52 3.34
N GLY A 66 -6.90 -5.25 3.33
CA GLY A 66 -6.37 -4.18 4.16
C GLY A 66 -5.05 -3.55 3.71
N SER A 67 -4.57 -2.63 4.55
CA SER A 67 -3.23 -2.04 4.52
C SER A 67 -2.81 -1.86 5.98
N PRO A 68 -1.89 -2.68 6.53
CA PRO A 68 -1.01 -3.64 5.84
C PRO A 68 -1.76 -4.79 5.17
N GLN A 69 -1.19 -5.34 4.11
CA GLN A 69 -1.77 -6.46 3.35
C GLN A 69 -1.86 -7.69 4.26
N ARG A 70 -3.07 -8.23 4.40
CA ARG A 70 -3.37 -9.50 5.06
C ARG A 70 -3.92 -10.48 4.05
N LEU A 71 -3.58 -11.75 4.19
CA LEU A 71 -4.09 -12.79 3.32
C LEU A 71 -5.31 -13.45 3.97
N LEU A 72 -6.46 -13.40 3.30
CA LEU A 72 -7.64 -14.18 3.64
C LEU A 72 -7.60 -15.51 2.88
N VAL A 73 -7.68 -16.62 3.59
CA VAL A 73 -7.87 -17.97 3.03
C VAL A 73 -9.21 -18.52 3.50
N LEU A 74 -10.13 -18.76 2.55
CA LEU A 74 -11.44 -19.33 2.80
C LEU A 74 -11.45 -20.79 2.34
N SER A 75 -11.37 -21.71 3.29
CA SER A 75 -11.48 -23.16 3.07
C SER A 75 -12.95 -23.59 3.16
N ARG A 76 -13.48 -24.20 2.10
CA ARG A 76 -14.87 -24.63 2.02
C ARG A 76 -14.99 -26.14 2.20
N TYR A 77 -15.77 -26.56 3.19
CA TYR A 77 -16.13 -27.94 3.45
C TYR A 77 -17.58 -28.21 3.06
N ALA A 78 -18.02 -29.47 3.16
CA ALA A 78 -19.39 -29.86 2.80
C ALA A 78 -20.46 -29.15 3.64
N ALA A 79 -20.20 -28.94 4.93
CA ALA A 79 -21.18 -28.39 5.87
C ALA A 79 -20.90 -26.95 6.31
N HIS A 80 -19.68 -26.43 6.12
CA HIS A 80 -19.27 -25.14 6.66
C HIS A 80 -18.11 -24.54 5.85
N SER A 81 -17.64 -23.36 6.22
CA SER A 81 -16.36 -22.82 5.74
C SER A 81 -15.52 -22.31 6.89
N THR A 82 -14.22 -22.35 6.75
CA THR A 82 -13.27 -21.78 7.71
C THR A 82 -12.51 -20.65 7.02
N ALA A 83 -12.50 -19.48 7.63
CA ALA A 83 -11.79 -18.32 7.14
C ALA A 83 -10.57 -18.05 8.04
N HIS A 84 -9.38 -18.10 7.45
CA HIS A 84 -8.12 -17.77 8.11
C HIS A 84 -7.65 -16.40 7.63
N LEU A 85 -7.31 -15.54 8.56
CA LEU A 85 -6.60 -14.29 8.31
C LEU A 85 -5.13 -14.49 8.66
N LEU A 86 -4.24 -14.30 7.69
CA LEU A 86 -2.82 -14.60 7.81
C LEU A 86 -1.98 -13.33 7.60
N ASP A 87 -0.85 -13.26 8.29
CA ASP A 87 0.20 -12.31 7.97
C ASP A 87 1.06 -12.89 6.82
N PRO A 88 1.12 -12.26 5.62
CA PRO A 88 1.91 -12.81 4.52
C PRO A 88 3.42 -12.80 4.80
N TYR A 89 3.91 -11.97 5.73
CA TYR A 89 5.33 -11.87 6.08
C TYR A 89 5.69 -12.63 7.36
N GLY A 90 4.70 -13.20 8.05
CA GLY A 90 4.86 -13.85 9.33
C GLY A 90 4.34 -15.29 9.33
N PRO A 91 4.88 -16.19 10.15
CA PRO A 91 4.42 -17.59 10.19
C PRO A 91 3.10 -17.76 10.96
N ARG A 92 2.28 -16.71 11.12
CA ARG A 92 1.18 -16.70 12.09
C ARG A 92 -0.17 -16.45 11.43
N THR A 93 -1.10 -17.38 11.68
CA THR A 93 -2.53 -17.12 11.63
C THR A 93 -2.86 -16.03 12.64
N ILE A 94 -3.38 -14.91 12.15
CA ILE A 94 -3.82 -13.78 12.97
C ILE A 94 -5.15 -14.14 13.63
N SER A 95 -6.08 -14.67 12.84
CA SER A 95 -7.41 -15.03 13.31
C SER A 95 -7.99 -16.16 12.47
N GLU A 96 -8.86 -16.95 13.07
CA GLU A 96 -9.61 -18.02 12.43
C GLU A 96 -11.06 -17.93 12.90
N ILE A 97 -11.99 -18.03 11.95
CA ILE A 97 -13.42 -18.13 12.24
C ILE A 97 -14.07 -19.22 11.40
N ARG A 98 -15.10 -19.84 11.95
CA ARG A 98 -15.96 -20.79 11.25
C ARG A 98 -17.26 -20.13 10.82
N LEU A 99 -17.61 -20.26 9.56
CA LEU A 99 -18.88 -19.85 8.98
C LEU A 99 -19.81 -21.07 8.93
N GLU A 100 -21.04 -20.92 9.41
CA GLU A 100 -21.99 -22.03 9.61
C GLU A 100 -22.43 -22.75 8.33
N SER A 101 -22.21 -22.15 7.16
CA SER A 101 -22.55 -22.75 5.87
C SER A 101 -21.37 -22.66 4.89
N PRO A 102 -21.36 -23.50 3.84
CA PRO A 102 -20.37 -23.40 2.78
C PRO A 102 -20.51 -22.07 2.01
N MET A 103 -19.48 -21.25 2.05
CA MET A 103 -19.45 -19.91 1.44
C MET A 103 -18.39 -19.82 0.32
N ARG A 104 -18.57 -18.84 -0.57
CA ARG A 104 -17.64 -18.46 -1.64
C ARG A 104 -17.24 -17.00 -1.49
N LEU A 105 -15.97 -16.68 -1.64
CA LEU A 105 -15.44 -15.34 -1.74
C LEU A 105 -15.78 -14.74 -3.10
N TYR A 106 -16.55 -13.65 -3.09
CA TYR A 106 -16.98 -12.96 -4.31
C TYR A 106 -16.17 -11.69 -4.58
N ALA A 107 -15.84 -10.91 -3.55
CA ALA A 107 -15.14 -9.64 -3.71
C ALA A 107 -14.35 -9.25 -2.45
N THR A 108 -13.31 -8.44 -2.62
CA THR A 108 -12.59 -7.78 -1.52
C THR A 108 -12.44 -6.28 -1.74
N VAL A 109 -12.59 -5.51 -0.66
CA VAL A 109 -12.56 -4.06 -0.65
C VAL A 109 -11.94 -3.60 0.66
N GLY A 110 -10.77 -2.98 0.60
CA GLY A 110 -10.05 -2.56 1.81
C GLY A 110 -9.87 -3.75 2.75
N THR A 111 -10.26 -3.60 4.02
CA THR A 111 -10.20 -4.66 5.04
C THR A 111 -11.37 -5.66 5.00
N ALA A 112 -12.30 -5.52 4.05
CA ALA A 112 -13.52 -6.31 4.00
C ALA A 112 -13.52 -7.32 2.83
N GLY A 113 -13.97 -8.55 3.09
CA GLY A 113 -14.27 -9.56 2.08
C GLY A 113 -15.75 -9.93 2.08
N LEU A 114 -16.40 -9.93 0.92
CA LEU A 114 -17.78 -10.39 0.75
C LEU A 114 -17.80 -11.87 0.41
N VAL A 115 -18.41 -12.67 1.29
CA VAL A 115 -18.60 -14.10 1.10
C VAL A 115 -20.08 -14.44 0.93
N VAL A 116 -20.39 -15.34 -0.01
CA VAL A 116 -21.74 -15.67 -0.44
C VAL A 116 -21.93 -17.19 -0.46
N GLY A 117 -22.98 -17.67 0.20
CA GLY A 117 -23.38 -19.06 0.26
C GLY A 117 -24.79 -19.26 -0.30
N SER A 118 -25.29 -20.49 -0.24
CA SER A 118 -26.64 -20.80 -0.74
C SER A 118 -27.77 -20.17 0.09
N LEU A 119 -27.54 -19.95 1.39
CA LEU A 119 -28.54 -19.44 2.34
C LEU A 119 -28.44 -17.93 2.60
N GLY A 120 -27.38 -17.28 2.15
CA GLY A 120 -27.16 -15.86 2.44
C GLY A 120 -25.75 -15.39 2.09
N ALA A 121 -25.43 -14.18 2.53
CA ALA A 121 -24.11 -13.59 2.38
C ALA A 121 -23.65 -12.97 3.70
N ALA A 122 -22.33 -12.92 3.89
CA ALA A 122 -21.69 -12.29 5.03
C ALA A 122 -20.51 -11.44 4.56
N VAL A 123 -20.17 -10.43 5.33
CA VAL A 123 -18.95 -9.66 5.14
C VAL A 123 -18.00 -9.99 6.28
N LEU A 124 -16.77 -10.33 5.91
CA LEU A 124 -15.67 -10.59 6.84
C LEU A 124 -14.81 -9.32 6.92
N VAL A 125 -14.70 -8.73 8.09
CA VAL A 125 -13.89 -7.52 8.32
C VAL A 125 -12.63 -7.88 9.09
N ALA A 126 -11.48 -7.69 8.45
CA ALA A 126 -10.18 -7.88 9.08
C ALA A 126 -9.82 -6.68 9.97
N GLY A 127 -9.56 -6.94 11.25
CA GLY A 127 -8.88 -6.04 12.16
C GLY A 127 -7.39 -6.38 12.28
N GLU A 128 -6.71 -5.80 13.27
CA GLU A 128 -5.29 -6.09 13.52
C GLU A 128 -5.04 -7.52 14.00
N SER A 129 -5.94 -8.05 14.82
CA SER A 129 -5.82 -9.34 15.52
C SER A 129 -7.06 -10.23 15.41
N HIS A 130 -8.07 -9.81 14.66
CA HIS A 130 -9.37 -10.49 14.62
C HIS A 130 -10.00 -10.40 13.23
N LEU A 131 -10.89 -11.36 12.94
CA LEU A 131 -11.75 -11.37 11.77
C LEU A 131 -13.20 -11.39 12.24
N THR A 132 -13.94 -10.32 11.98
CA THR A 132 -15.33 -10.18 12.44
C THR A 132 -16.30 -10.39 11.30
N PRO A 133 -17.13 -11.44 11.33
CA PRO A 133 -18.21 -11.61 10.37
C PRO A 133 -19.42 -10.76 10.75
N TYR A 134 -20.13 -10.22 9.75
CA TYR A 134 -21.51 -9.74 9.93
C TYR A 134 -22.36 -10.13 8.72
N GLN A 135 -23.67 -10.30 8.95
CA GLN A 135 -24.62 -10.65 7.89
C GLN A 135 -24.73 -9.50 6.88
N PHE A 136 -24.58 -9.81 5.60
CA PHE A 136 -24.77 -8.83 4.53
C PHE A 136 -26.27 -8.50 4.43
N PRO A 137 -26.70 -7.23 4.61
CA PRO A 137 -28.10 -6.89 4.85
C PRO A 137 -28.92 -6.80 3.54
N THR A 138 -28.77 -7.79 2.66
CA THR A 138 -29.59 -7.93 1.45
C THR A 138 -30.66 -8.99 1.66
N ARG A 139 -31.84 -8.75 1.05
CA ARG A 139 -32.93 -9.75 1.04
C ARG A 139 -32.72 -10.86 0.01
N ALA A 140 -31.82 -10.64 -0.94
CA ALA A 140 -31.53 -11.57 -2.01
C ALA A 140 -30.04 -11.93 -1.98
N VAL A 141 -29.73 -13.19 -2.28
CA VAL A 141 -28.35 -13.67 -2.42
C VAL A 141 -27.72 -13.01 -3.65
N PRO A 142 -26.53 -12.37 -3.51
CA PRO A 142 -25.79 -11.84 -4.63
C PRO A 142 -25.53 -12.86 -5.74
N LEU A 143 -25.75 -12.45 -7.00
CA LEU A 143 -25.46 -13.28 -8.17
C LEU A 143 -23.98 -13.20 -8.56
N ALA A 144 -23.43 -12.00 -8.49
CA ALA A 144 -22.02 -11.69 -8.70
C ALA A 144 -21.66 -10.48 -7.82
N ALA A 145 -20.38 -10.33 -7.50
CA ALA A 145 -19.87 -9.10 -6.91
C ALA A 145 -18.45 -8.81 -7.37
N GLY A 146 -18.04 -7.56 -7.23
CA GLY A 146 -16.67 -7.10 -7.43
C GLY A 146 -16.39 -5.87 -6.59
N ALA A 147 -15.24 -5.26 -6.81
CA ALA A 147 -14.80 -4.05 -6.12
C ALA A 147 -14.97 -2.82 -7.03
N ALA A 148 -15.29 -1.67 -6.43
CA ALA A 148 -15.20 -0.35 -7.03
C ALA A 148 -14.75 0.67 -5.98
N ALA A 149 -13.58 1.27 -6.18
CA ALA A 149 -12.89 2.09 -5.18
C ALA A 149 -12.86 1.43 -3.79
N GLY A 150 -13.59 2.00 -2.83
CA GLY A 150 -13.75 1.50 -1.45
C GLY A 150 -15.10 0.84 -1.20
N GLN A 151 -15.78 0.33 -2.24
CA GLN A 151 -17.14 -0.21 -2.16
C GLN A 151 -17.25 -1.57 -2.87
N PHE A 152 -18.16 -2.41 -2.40
CA PHE A 152 -18.58 -3.59 -3.15
C PHE A 152 -19.57 -3.18 -4.23
N VAL A 153 -19.41 -3.70 -5.44
CA VAL A 153 -20.45 -3.66 -6.47
C VAL A 153 -21.13 -5.01 -6.50
N VAL A 154 -22.42 -5.04 -6.20
CA VAL A 154 -23.18 -6.28 -5.98
C VAL A 154 -24.30 -6.38 -6.99
N ALA A 155 -24.29 -7.44 -7.80
CA ALA A 155 -25.35 -7.75 -8.73
C ALA A 155 -26.45 -8.56 -8.03
N LEU A 156 -27.66 -8.02 -8.02
CA LEU A 156 -28.89 -8.67 -7.58
C LEU A 156 -29.81 -8.91 -8.78
N SER A 157 -30.88 -9.68 -8.59
CA SER A 157 -31.89 -9.87 -9.65
C SER A 157 -32.52 -8.54 -10.07
N GLY A 158 -32.15 -8.04 -11.25
CA GLY A 158 -32.68 -6.81 -11.85
C GLY A 158 -32.06 -5.49 -11.38
N SER A 159 -31.06 -5.51 -10.48
CA SER A 159 -30.36 -4.28 -10.09
C SER A 159 -28.91 -4.53 -9.69
N ILE A 160 -28.07 -3.52 -9.86
CA ILE A 160 -26.71 -3.47 -9.31
C ILE A 160 -26.71 -2.47 -8.15
N GLU A 161 -26.08 -2.82 -7.04
CA GLU A 161 -25.97 -1.96 -5.87
C GLU A 161 -24.50 -1.72 -5.52
N GLU A 162 -24.14 -0.47 -5.24
CA GLU A 162 -22.85 -0.11 -4.65
C GLU A 162 -23.01 -0.07 -3.13
N TRP A 163 -22.21 -0.85 -2.42
CA TRP A 163 -22.30 -1.06 -0.98
C TRP A 163 -21.03 -0.62 -0.29
N ASP A 164 -21.19 0.15 0.78
CA ASP A 164 -20.10 0.51 1.66
C ASP A 164 -20.05 -0.47 2.85
N PRO A 165 -18.96 -1.25 2.98
CA PRO A 165 -18.84 -2.21 4.08
C PRO A 165 -18.85 -1.55 5.47
N GLN A 166 -18.39 -0.30 5.60
CA GLN A 166 -18.34 0.37 6.90
C GLN A 166 -19.72 0.82 7.36
N SER A 167 -20.48 1.49 6.48
CA SER A 167 -21.83 1.96 6.81
C SER A 167 -22.87 0.84 6.80
N ARG A 168 -22.55 -0.31 6.20
CA ARG A 168 -23.46 -1.46 6.02
C ARG A 168 -24.75 -1.05 5.31
N MET A 169 -24.66 -0.09 4.40
CA MET A 169 -25.78 0.44 3.63
C MET A 169 -25.44 0.55 2.14
N PRO A 170 -26.43 0.39 1.25
CA PRO A 170 -26.24 0.65 -0.17
C PRO A 170 -26.10 2.15 -0.38
N LYS A 171 -24.98 2.58 -0.98
CA LYS A 171 -24.73 3.97 -1.38
C LYS A 171 -25.47 4.33 -2.66
N ARG A 172 -25.52 3.40 -3.61
CA ARG A 172 -26.16 3.59 -4.91
C ARG A 172 -26.91 2.33 -5.34
N ARG A 173 -28.02 2.52 -6.04
CA ARG A 173 -28.75 1.44 -6.70
C ARG A 173 -29.02 1.79 -8.15
N LEU A 174 -28.49 0.97 -9.05
CA LEU A 174 -28.67 1.05 -10.49
C LEU A 174 -29.72 0.02 -10.91
N ARG A 175 -30.88 0.49 -11.39
CA ARG A 175 -31.89 -0.41 -11.97
C ARG A 175 -31.51 -0.73 -13.40
N LEU A 176 -31.48 -2.01 -13.73
CA LEU A 176 -31.21 -2.44 -15.10
C LEU A 176 -32.47 -2.30 -15.95
N PRO A 177 -32.35 -1.87 -17.22
CA PRO A 177 -33.50 -1.75 -18.11
C PRO A 177 -34.13 -3.11 -18.43
N ARG A 178 -33.35 -4.18 -18.34
CA ARG A 178 -33.78 -5.57 -18.51
C ARG A 178 -33.11 -6.43 -17.45
N VAL A 179 -33.82 -7.44 -16.97
CA VAL A 179 -33.24 -8.45 -16.08
C VAL A 179 -32.22 -9.24 -16.89
N ALA A 180 -30.97 -9.21 -16.45
CA ALA A 180 -29.86 -9.94 -17.05
C ALA A 180 -29.22 -10.87 -16.02
N ALA A 181 -28.72 -12.01 -16.50
CA ALA A 181 -27.98 -12.94 -15.66
C ALA A 181 -26.52 -12.48 -15.61
N ILE A 182 -26.21 -11.59 -14.65
CA ILE A 182 -24.87 -11.02 -14.50
C ILE A 182 -23.92 -12.10 -13.98
N THR A 183 -22.84 -12.35 -14.73
CA THR A 183 -21.81 -13.36 -14.39
C THR A 183 -20.58 -12.73 -13.73
N ALA A 184 -20.30 -11.46 -14.05
CA ALA A 184 -19.24 -10.68 -13.41
C ALA A 184 -19.63 -9.20 -13.34
N VAL A 185 -19.19 -8.52 -12.30
CA VAL A 185 -19.44 -7.10 -12.07
C VAL A 185 -18.25 -6.50 -11.32
N GLY A 186 -17.98 -5.22 -11.54
CA GLY A 186 -16.97 -4.45 -10.80
C GLY A 186 -17.04 -2.99 -11.18
N GLY A 187 -16.03 -2.21 -10.82
CA GLY A 187 -15.99 -0.82 -11.23
C GLY A 187 -14.82 -0.02 -10.67
N SER A 188 -14.96 1.29 -10.80
CA SER A 188 -14.13 2.31 -10.19
C SER A 188 -15.01 3.36 -9.52
N ASP A 189 -14.42 4.44 -9.02
CA ASP A 189 -15.17 5.62 -8.57
C ASP A 189 -15.95 6.30 -9.72
N ARG A 190 -15.59 6.02 -10.98
CA ARG A 190 -16.13 6.71 -12.16
C ARG A 190 -17.16 5.89 -12.93
N LEU A 191 -17.13 4.57 -12.85
CA LEU A 191 -17.97 3.68 -13.63
C LEU A 191 -18.25 2.36 -12.91
N VAL A 192 -19.33 1.71 -13.30
CA VAL A 192 -19.62 0.30 -13.01
C VAL A 192 -19.59 -0.46 -14.32
N TRP A 193 -19.02 -1.65 -14.34
CA TRP A 193 -19.06 -2.54 -15.49
C TRP A 193 -19.70 -3.89 -15.13
N MET A 194 -20.28 -4.56 -16.12
CA MET A 194 -20.86 -5.89 -15.96
C MET A 194 -20.65 -6.75 -17.21
N ILE A 195 -20.65 -8.06 -17.01
CA ILE A 195 -20.73 -9.09 -18.05
C ILE A 195 -21.99 -9.91 -17.79
N THR A 196 -22.70 -10.27 -18.86
CA THR A 196 -23.94 -11.06 -18.77
C THR A 196 -23.78 -12.42 -19.43
N GLN A 197 -24.57 -13.40 -18.98
CA GLN A 197 -24.61 -14.73 -19.60
C GLN A 197 -25.12 -14.67 -21.05
N GLN A 198 -25.97 -13.69 -21.38
CA GLN A 198 -26.56 -13.51 -22.71
C GLN A 198 -25.55 -12.97 -23.72
N GLU A 199 -24.64 -12.11 -23.27
CA GLU A 199 -23.61 -11.47 -24.11
C GLU A 199 -22.23 -11.69 -23.47
N PRO A 200 -21.72 -12.94 -23.42
CA PRO A 200 -20.54 -13.30 -22.65
C PRO A 200 -19.22 -12.75 -23.23
N ALA A 201 -19.24 -12.24 -24.46
CA ALA A 201 -18.11 -11.60 -25.12
C ALA A 201 -18.13 -10.06 -24.97
N ARG A 202 -19.04 -9.51 -24.17
CA ARG A 202 -19.27 -8.06 -24.08
C ARG A 202 -19.19 -7.55 -22.64
N ILE A 203 -18.54 -6.40 -22.49
CA ILE A 203 -18.46 -5.65 -21.23
C ILE A 203 -19.32 -4.40 -21.37
N ASP A 204 -20.42 -4.33 -20.61
CA ASP A 204 -21.26 -3.14 -20.53
C ASP A 204 -20.75 -2.21 -19.43
N VAL A 205 -20.60 -0.93 -19.74
CA VAL A 205 -20.07 0.11 -18.85
C VAL A 205 -21.14 1.17 -18.59
N ILE A 206 -21.46 1.36 -17.32
CA ILE A 206 -22.41 2.35 -16.80
C ILE A 206 -21.61 3.47 -16.11
N PRO A 207 -21.48 4.65 -16.72
CA PRO A 207 -20.76 5.76 -16.11
C PRO A 207 -21.49 6.28 -14.87
N LEU A 208 -20.76 6.48 -13.77
CA LEU A 208 -21.27 7.02 -12.51
C LEU A 208 -21.12 8.55 -12.43
N VAL A 209 -20.10 9.10 -13.09
CA VAL A 209 -19.76 10.52 -13.13
C VAL A 209 -19.76 10.98 -14.59
N ASN A 210 -20.42 12.09 -14.88
CA ASN A 210 -20.76 12.56 -16.23
C ASN A 210 -21.72 11.60 -16.94
N ARG A 211 -22.97 12.03 -17.15
CA ARG A 211 -24.06 11.25 -17.78
C ARG A 211 -23.82 10.99 -19.27
N GLY A 212 -22.64 10.49 -19.63
CA GLY A 212 -22.36 9.97 -20.96
C GLY A 212 -23.27 8.77 -21.25
N GLN A 213 -23.45 8.46 -22.53
CA GLN A 213 -24.16 7.25 -22.92
C GLN A 213 -23.40 6.03 -22.39
N PRO A 214 -24.10 5.00 -21.89
CA PRO A 214 -23.49 3.71 -21.57
C PRO A 214 -22.61 3.24 -22.73
N LYS A 215 -21.42 2.75 -22.41
CA LYS A 215 -20.47 2.23 -23.40
C LYS A 215 -20.50 0.71 -23.35
N ALA A 216 -20.20 0.08 -24.47
CA ALA A 216 -20.01 -1.35 -24.57
C ALA A 216 -18.66 -1.63 -25.21
N HIS A 217 -17.98 -2.66 -24.74
CA HIS A 217 -16.74 -3.16 -25.31
C HIS A 217 -16.94 -4.61 -25.72
N ASP A 218 -16.93 -4.87 -27.03
CA ASP A 218 -17.04 -6.21 -27.60
C ASP A 218 -15.65 -6.83 -27.74
N LEU A 219 -15.49 -8.05 -27.24
CA LEU A 219 -14.31 -8.88 -27.42
C LEU A 219 -14.54 -9.89 -28.56
N PRO A 220 -13.47 -10.38 -29.21
CA PRO A 220 -13.59 -11.31 -30.34
C PRO A 220 -14.13 -12.70 -29.96
N GLU A 221 -14.21 -13.03 -28.67
CA GLU A 221 -14.65 -14.31 -28.14
C GLU A 221 -15.25 -14.14 -26.73
N PRO A 222 -16.00 -15.13 -26.19
CA PRO A 222 -16.52 -15.09 -24.83
C PRO A 222 -15.42 -14.93 -23.77
N ILE A 223 -15.73 -14.25 -22.66
CA ILE A 223 -14.78 -14.03 -21.55
C ILE A 223 -14.83 -15.22 -20.60
N ALA A 224 -13.71 -15.92 -20.43
CA ALA A 224 -13.58 -16.97 -19.42
C ALA A 224 -13.31 -16.42 -18.02
N SER A 225 -12.49 -15.37 -17.93
CA SER A 225 -12.09 -14.75 -16.67
C SER A 225 -11.76 -13.29 -16.89
N ILE A 226 -11.98 -12.48 -15.86
CA ILE A 226 -11.71 -11.04 -15.85
C ILE A 226 -11.04 -10.65 -14.53
N ALA A 227 -9.96 -9.89 -14.64
CA ALA A 227 -9.29 -9.25 -13.52
C ALA A 227 -9.46 -7.73 -13.65
N SER A 228 -9.83 -7.08 -12.55
CA SER A 228 -10.02 -5.64 -12.46
C SER A 228 -9.34 -5.10 -11.20
N GLN A 229 -9.06 -3.80 -11.19
CA GLN A 229 -8.53 -3.12 -10.02
C GLN A 229 -9.43 -1.91 -9.70
N PRO A 230 -9.89 -1.76 -8.44
CA PRO A 230 -10.96 -0.83 -8.09
C PRO A 230 -10.64 0.67 -8.24
N ARG A 231 -9.38 1.03 -8.47
CA ARG A 231 -8.87 2.40 -8.68
C ARG A 231 -8.54 2.67 -10.15
N SER A 232 -8.83 1.75 -11.06
CA SER A 232 -8.47 1.83 -12.47
C SER A 232 -9.66 1.53 -13.36
N ASP A 233 -9.77 2.26 -14.47
CA ASP A 233 -10.74 2.01 -15.54
C ASP A 233 -10.21 0.98 -16.56
N ILE A 234 -9.26 0.13 -16.15
CA ILE A 234 -8.66 -0.91 -16.97
C ILE A 234 -9.08 -2.28 -16.45
N VAL A 235 -9.43 -3.17 -17.37
CA VAL A 235 -9.65 -4.59 -17.08
C VAL A 235 -8.79 -5.47 -17.99
N ALA A 236 -8.38 -6.60 -17.45
CA ALA A 236 -7.72 -7.66 -18.19
C ALA A 236 -8.67 -8.85 -18.28
N CYS A 237 -8.79 -9.46 -19.46
CA CYS A 237 -9.70 -10.57 -19.73
C CYS A 237 -8.94 -11.74 -20.36
N ILE A 238 -9.36 -12.97 -20.04
CA ILE A 238 -8.95 -14.19 -20.74
C ILE A 238 -10.08 -14.61 -21.69
N GLY A 239 -9.75 -14.81 -22.97
CA GLY A 239 -10.66 -15.40 -23.95
C GLY A 239 -10.98 -16.86 -23.64
N ALA A 240 -12.25 -17.25 -23.70
CA ALA A 240 -12.69 -18.59 -23.32
C ALA A 240 -12.27 -19.68 -24.32
N GLU A 241 -12.13 -19.34 -25.60
CA GLU A 241 -11.83 -20.29 -26.67
C GLU A 241 -10.32 -20.38 -26.89
N THR A 242 -9.65 -19.23 -26.97
CA THR A 242 -8.21 -19.15 -27.28
C THR A 242 -7.32 -19.07 -26.04
N GLY A 243 -7.86 -18.65 -24.89
CA GLY A 243 -7.05 -18.34 -23.71
C GLY A 243 -6.13 -17.12 -23.87
N ARG A 244 -6.37 -16.26 -24.86
CA ARG A 244 -5.60 -15.04 -25.08
C ARG A 244 -5.90 -13.97 -24.04
N LEU A 245 -4.90 -13.12 -23.77
CA LEU A 245 -5.04 -11.94 -22.94
C LEU A 245 -5.58 -10.77 -23.76
N TYR A 246 -6.67 -10.19 -23.27
CA TYR A 246 -7.22 -8.93 -23.77
C TYR A 246 -7.14 -7.87 -22.66
N VAL A 247 -6.78 -6.64 -23.02
CA VAL A 247 -6.79 -5.51 -22.10
C VAL A 247 -7.72 -4.44 -22.66
N VAL A 248 -8.71 -4.08 -21.86
CA VAL A 248 -9.76 -3.13 -22.20
C VAL A 248 -9.63 -1.90 -21.32
N ASP A 249 -9.57 -0.73 -21.96
CA ASP A 249 -9.75 0.56 -21.32
C ASP A 249 -11.24 0.89 -21.34
N LEU A 250 -11.89 0.78 -20.18
CA LEU A 250 -13.34 0.94 -20.02
C LEU A 250 -13.80 2.35 -20.36
N ASP A 251 -12.90 3.32 -20.23
CA ASP A 251 -13.10 4.72 -20.58
C ASP A 251 -13.11 4.93 -22.12
N GLY A 252 -12.65 3.93 -22.88
CA GLY A 252 -12.66 3.90 -24.35
C GLY A 252 -11.64 4.84 -24.99
N ARG A 253 -10.64 5.30 -24.24
CA ARG A 253 -9.57 6.15 -24.77
C ARG A 253 -8.57 5.33 -25.58
N THR A 254 -8.31 4.12 -25.10
CA THR A 254 -7.44 3.15 -25.76
C THR A 254 -8.28 2.07 -26.44
N ARG A 255 -7.88 1.67 -27.65
CA ARG A 255 -8.50 0.53 -28.32
C ARG A 255 -8.19 -0.76 -27.57
N LEU A 256 -9.06 -1.77 -27.70
CA LEU A 256 -8.82 -3.15 -27.26
C LEU A 256 -7.41 -3.58 -27.67
N ARG A 257 -6.62 -4.06 -26.70
CA ARG A 257 -5.29 -4.62 -26.94
C ARG A 257 -5.33 -6.11 -26.70
N SER A 258 -4.70 -6.88 -27.58
CA SER A 258 -4.49 -8.32 -27.41
C SER A 258 -3.00 -8.58 -27.21
N PHE A 259 -2.68 -9.47 -26.29
CA PHE A 259 -1.32 -9.85 -25.93
C PHE A 259 -1.18 -11.37 -26.00
N ASP A 260 -0.09 -11.82 -26.61
CA ASP A 260 0.36 -13.21 -26.62
C ASP A 260 1.66 -13.26 -25.77
N PRO A 261 1.56 -13.41 -24.43
CA PRO A 261 2.73 -13.39 -23.54
C PRO A 261 3.68 -14.54 -23.88
N GLU A 262 4.96 -14.21 -24.04
CA GLU A 262 5.98 -15.18 -24.45
C GLU A 262 6.11 -16.32 -23.44
N GLY A 263 6.09 -17.56 -23.93
CA GLY A 263 6.26 -18.77 -23.11
C GLY A 263 4.95 -19.35 -22.54
N LEU A 264 3.81 -18.69 -22.77
CA LEU A 264 2.49 -19.21 -22.44
C LEU A 264 1.75 -19.58 -23.74
N ASP A 265 1.33 -20.84 -23.85
CA ASP A 265 0.52 -21.30 -24.99
C ASP A 265 -0.95 -20.88 -24.83
N ARG A 266 -1.39 -20.80 -23.57
CA ARG A 266 -2.74 -20.44 -23.13
C ARG A 266 -2.63 -19.82 -21.75
N ILE A 267 -3.47 -18.84 -21.44
CA ILE A 267 -3.50 -18.25 -20.10
C ILE A 267 -4.64 -18.90 -19.31
N ASP A 268 -4.31 -19.45 -18.14
CA ASP A 268 -5.28 -20.07 -17.24
C ASP A 268 -5.80 -19.04 -16.21
N SER A 269 -4.94 -18.11 -15.81
CA SER A 269 -5.27 -17.10 -14.82
C SER A 269 -4.51 -15.80 -15.00
N ILE A 270 -5.13 -14.70 -14.56
CA ILE A 270 -4.59 -13.35 -14.64
C ILE A 270 -4.86 -12.56 -13.36
N GLY A 271 -3.94 -11.66 -13.03
CA GLY A 271 -4.12 -10.61 -12.03
C GLY A 271 -3.70 -9.26 -12.60
N LEU A 272 -4.47 -8.20 -12.33
CA LEU A 272 -4.15 -6.85 -12.76
C LEU A 272 -3.40 -6.10 -11.64
N ILE A 273 -2.21 -5.62 -11.96
CA ILE A 273 -1.36 -4.82 -11.08
C ILE A 273 -1.58 -3.35 -11.40
N VAL A 274 -2.01 -2.57 -10.41
CA VAL A 274 -2.09 -1.11 -10.48
C VAL A 274 -1.51 -0.53 -9.21
N GLY A 275 -0.40 0.20 -9.34
CA GLY A 275 0.31 0.82 -8.23
C GLY A 275 1.54 1.57 -8.72
N ARG A 276 2.74 1.14 -8.30
CA ARG A 276 4.02 1.67 -8.81
C ARG A 276 4.19 1.45 -10.32
N MET A 277 3.51 0.44 -10.86
CA MET A 277 3.44 0.14 -12.28
C MET A 277 2.02 -0.32 -12.65
N VAL A 278 1.73 -0.37 -13.95
CA VAL A 278 0.50 -0.96 -14.48
C VAL A 278 0.88 -2.16 -15.34
N ALA A 279 0.51 -3.36 -14.90
CA ALA A 279 0.88 -4.61 -15.56
C ALA A 279 -0.17 -5.71 -15.37
N VAL A 280 -0.08 -6.77 -16.17
CA VAL A 280 -0.85 -8.00 -15.98
C VAL A 280 0.10 -9.12 -15.60
N LEU A 281 -0.18 -9.80 -14.49
CA LEU A 281 0.46 -11.05 -14.14
C LEU A 281 -0.34 -12.19 -14.77
N ALA A 282 0.25 -12.93 -15.70
CA ALA A 282 -0.37 -14.06 -16.39
C ALA A 282 0.28 -15.37 -15.95
N ALA A 283 -0.55 -16.40 -15.76
CA ALA A 283 -0.10 -17.71 -15.31
C ALA A 283 -0.77 -18.84 -16.11
N GLN A 284 -0.02 -19.92 -16.30
CA GLN A 284 -0.45 -21.18 -16.90
C GLN A 284 0.20 -22.32 -16.12
N ALA A 285 -0.54 -23.41 -15.90
CA ALA A 285 0.02 -24.59 -15.27
C ALA A 285 1.26 -25.10 -16.03
N HIS A 286 2.29 -25.53 -15.29
CA HIS A 286 3.58 -26.02 -15.78
C HIS A 286 4.41 -25.04 -16.63
N ARG A 287 4.04 -23.75 -16.66
CA ARG A 287 4.83 -22.70 -17.31
C ARG A 287 5.21 -21.60 -16.32
N PRO A 288 6.38 -20.94 -16.49
CA PRO A 288 6.73 -19.80 -15.67
C PRO A 288 5.68 -18.69 -15.74
N ILE A 289 5.44 -18.01 -14.63
CA ILE A 289 4.59 -16.82 -14.60
C ILE A 289 5.21 -15.70 -15.46
N VAL A 290 4.36 -14.90 -16.10
CA VAL A 290 4.78 -13.83 -17.01
C VAL A 290 4.18 -12.51 -16.57
N LEU A 291 5.00 -11.47 -16.51
CA LEU A 291 4.57 -10.10 -16.24
C LEU A 291 4.54 -9.28 -17.53
N VAL A 292 3.36 -8.80 -17.88
CA VAL A 292 3.11 -8.02 -19.09
C VAL A 292 2.93 -6.54 -18.72
N PRO A 293 3.94 -5.68 -18.90
CA PRO A 293 3.81 -4.24 -18.64
C PRO A 293 2.82 -3.60 -19.62
N LEU A 294 1.91 -2.76 -19.11
CA LEU A 294 0.87 -2.11 -19.92
C LEU A 294 1.19 -0.65 -20.27
N ASP A 295 2.16 -0.06 -19.58
CA ASP A 295 2.66 1.31 -19.76
C ASP A 295 3.75 1.42 -20.85
N GLY A 296 4.16 0.29 -21.42
CA GLY A 296 5.20 0.22 -22.45
C GLY A 296 6.62 0.45 -21.93
N ARG A 297 6.81 0.52 -20.59
CA ARG A 297 8.14 0.57 -20.00
C ARG A 297 8.69 -0.85 -19.89
N GLU A 298 9.92 -1.03 -20.35
CA GLU A 298 10.63 -2.28 -20.15
C GLU A 298 11.01 -2.41 -18.67
N ILE A 299 10.69 -3.57 -18.09
CA ILE A 299 11.03 -3.87 -16.70
C ILE A 299 12.45 -4.41 -16.72
N ASP A 300 13.40 -3.66 -16.17
CA ASP A 300 14.74 -4.18 -15.91
C ASP A 300 14.69 -5.09 -14.67
N PRO A 301 14.75 -6.43 -14.84
CA PRO A 301 14.66 -7.35 -13.71
C PRO A 301 15.89 -7.24 -12.80
N GLU A 302 17.04 -6.81 -13.30
CA GLU A 302 18.27 -6.66 -12.53
C GLU A 302 18.17 -5.43 -11.61
N ALA A 303 17.64 -4.32 -12.12
CA ALA A 303 17.32 -3.15 -11.29
C ALA A 303 16.26 -3.47 -10.22
N ALA A 304 15.24 -4.28 -10.55
CA ALA A 304 14.24 -4.73 -9.60
C ALA A 304 14.83 -5.64 -8.50
N ALA A 305 15.73 -6.55 -8.87
CA ALA A 305 16.45 -7.40 -7.92
C ALA A 305 17.43 -6.61 -7.04
N ALA A 306 18.13 -5.61 -7.61
CA ALA A 306 19.09 -4.78 -6.88
C ALA A 306 18.42 -3.90 -5.80
N ALA A 307 17.16 -3.49 -6.00
CA ALA A 307 16.39 -2.75 -5.01
C ALA A 307 16.13 -3.54 -3.70
N ARG A 308 16.34 -4.87 -3.72
CA ARG A 308 16.14 -5.77 -2.57
C ARG A 308 17.27 -5.72 -1.52
N ALA A 309 18.42 -5.14 -1.86
CA ALA A 309 19.69 -5.44 -1.19
C ALA A 309 20.06 -4.66 0.10
N PRO A 310 19.13 -4.35 1.04
CA PRO A 310 19.58 -4.28 2.44
C PRO A 310 18.74 -5.01 3.50
N ALA A 311 17.59 -5.60 3.18
CA ALA A 311 16.72 -6.18 4.23
C ALA A 311 16.99 -7.66 4.57
N ASP A 312 17.44 -8.47 3.60
CA ASP A 312 17.54 -9.94 3.76
C ASP A 312 18.91 -10.44 4.27
N ALA A 313 19.83 -9.56 4.70
CA ALA A 313 21.11 -9.96 5.29
C ALA A 313 21.01 -10.39 6.78
N ALA A 314 19.81 -10.43 7.35
CA ALA A 314 19.57 -11.10 8.63
C ALA A 314 19.57 -12.62 8.39
N GLY A 315 20.63 -13.30 8.84
CA GLY A 315 20.89 -14.72 8.58
C GLY A 315 19.74 -15.68 8.92
N PRO A 316 19.83 -16.95 8.46
CA PRO A 316 18.78 -17.95 8.63
C PRO A 316 18.38 -18.09 10.10
N ARG A 317 17.15 -17.67 10.41
CA ARG A 317 16.55 -17.80 11.74
C ARG A 317 16.47 -19.29 12.08
N PRO A 318 16.97 -19.76 13.24
CA PRO A 318 16.91 -21.16 13.59
C PRO A 318 15.45 -21.64 13.66
N PRO A 319 15.13 -22.86 13.19
CA PRO A 319 13.78 -23.38 13.20
C PRO A 319 13.27 -23.46 14.65
N GLY A 320 12.28 -22.62 14.96
CA GLY A 320 11.54 -22.71 16.20
C GLY A 320 10.83 -24.06 16.26
N ARG A 321 11.23 -24.88 17.23
CA ARG A 321 10.70 -26.21 17.52
C ARG A 321 9.17 -26.13 17.64
N ALA A 322 8.46 -26.74 16.69
CA ALA A 322 7.01 -26.89 16.74
C ALA A 322 6.64 -27.70 17.99
N ALA A 323 5.88 -27.10 18.90
CA ALA A 323 5.25 -27.79 20.00
C ALA A 323 3.79 -28.09 19.62
N PHE A 324 3.52 -29.34 19.27
CA PHE A 324 2.18 -29.92 19.26
C PHE A 324 2.13 -31.04 20.30
N ALA A 325 1.17 -30.92 21.22
CA ALA A 325 0.48 -31.93 22.03
C ALA A 325 -0.06 -31.17 23.25
N GLY A 326 -1.36 -30.92 23.38
CA GLY A 326 -2.34 -31.98 23.60
C GLY A 326 -2.44 -32.19 25.11
N ALA A 327 -3.28 -31.40 25.79
CA ALA A 327 -3.61 -31.61 27.20
C ALA A 327 -5.10 -31.91 27.30
N ASP A 328 -5.41 -33.20 27.15
CA ASP A 328 -6.53 -33.83 27.83
C ASP A 328 -6.38 -33.58 29.34
N ARG A 329 -7.45 -33.12 29.96
CA ARG A 329 -7.62 -33.15 31.41
C ARG A 329 -8.37 -34.44 31.73
N ASP A 330 -7.75 -35.30 32.51
CA ASP A 330 -8.46 -36.11 33.52
C ASP A 330 -7.47 -36.71 34.54
N GLY A 331 -7.80 -36.53 35.83
CA GLY A 331 -7.78 -37.58 36.86
C GLY A 331 -6.45 -38.02 37.49
N ASP A 332 -6.19 -37.48 38.69
CA ASP A 332 -5.84 -38.17 39.94
C ASP A 332 -4.77 -39.29 39.97
N ALA A 333 -3.69 -39.05 40.75
CA ALA A 333 -3.32 -39.83 41.96
C ALA A 333 -1.82 -39.71 42.31
N GLU A 334 -1.54 -38.90 43.32
CA GLU A 334 -0.68 -39.15 44.48
C GLU A 334 0.12 -40.48 44.52
N THR A 335 1.47 -40.43 44.43
CA THR A 335 2.37 -41.14 45.38
C THR A 335 3.83 -40.64 45.29
N ALA A 336 4.51 -40.73 46.43
CA ALA A 336 5.80 -40.13 46.78
C ALA A 336 7.07 -40.85 46.26
N VAL A 337 8.11 -40.03 46.01
CA VAL A 337 9.55 -40.06 46.42
C VAL A 337 9.97 -41.23 47.37
N PRO A 338 11.25 -41.72 47.45
CA PRO A 338 12.55 -41.30 46.87
C PRO A 338 13.45 -42.41 46.27
N ALA A 339 14.60 -42.06 45.66
CA ALA A 339 15.94 -42.36 46.19
C ALA A 339 17.08 -42.11 45.18
N ALA A 340 18.16 -41.58 45.73
CA ALA A 340 19.39 -41.15 45.08
C ALA A 340 20.24 -42.31 44.53
N GLY A 341 21.04 -42.01 43.51
CA GLY A 341 22.03 -42.91 42.94
C GLY A 341 23.00 -42.17 42.03
N SER A 342 23.96 -41.49 42.64
CA SER A 342 25.13 -40.87 42.02
C SER A 342 26.03 -41.95 41.40
N THR A 343 26.47 -41.81 40.15
CA THR A 343 27.76 -42.36 39.70
C THR A 343 28.35 -41.58 38.52
N LEU A 344 29.62 -41.25 38.72
CA LEU A 344 30.66 -40.73 37.83
C LEU A 344 30.73 -41.41 36.45
N GLY A 345 31.09 -40.63 35.42
CA GLY A 345 31.43 -41.15 34.09
C GLY A 345 32.21 -40.15 33.25
N ALA A 346 33.53 -40.19 33.40
CA ALA A 346 34.62 -39.49 32.72
C ALA A 346 34.39 -38.93 31.30
N ALA A 347 34.86 -37.68 31.12
CA ALA A 347 35.09 -37.04 29.84
C ALA A 347 36.38 -37.56 29.18
N ALA A 348 36.30 -37.90 27.90
CA ALA A 348 37.46 -38.16 27.04
C ALA A 348 37.47 -37.16 25.89
N ALA A 349 38.56 -36.41 25.80
CA ALA A 349 38.86 -35.48 24.71
C ALA A 349 39.30 -36.24 23.45
N PRO A 350 38.98 -35.75 22.23
CA PRO A 350 39.62 -36.23 21.02
C PRO A 350 40.84 -35.39 20.63
N GLU A 351 41.88 -36.11 20.25
CA GLU A 351 43.18 -35.70 19.71
C GLU A 351 43.05 -35.15 18.27
N PRO A 352 43.91 -34.20 17.83
CA PRO A 352 43.80 -33.55 16.52
C PRO A 352 44.57 -34.32 15.42
N ALA A 353 43.89 -34.58 14.30
CA ALA A 353 44.52 -35.12 13.09
C ALA A 353 45.09 -34.00 12.21
N ALA A 354 46.36 -34.16 11.83
CA ALA A 354 47.13 -33.31 10.93
C ALA A 354 46.74 -33.51 9.44
N PRO A 355 47.13 -32.58 8.54
CA PRO A 355 46.58 -32.46 7.19
C PRO A 355 47.40 -33.24 6.16
N ALA A 356 46.75 -33.69 5.08
CA ALA A 356 47.45 -34.31 3.97
C ALA A 356 46.84 -33.97 2.59
N VAL A 357 47.75 -33.61 1.69
CA VAL A 357 47.75 -33.79 0.23
C VAL A 357 47.04 -32.75 -0.65
N THR A 358 47.87 -31.83 -1.11
CA THR A 358 47.83 -31.12 -2.40
C THR A 358 47.62 -32.05 -3.60
N ALA A 359 46.67 -31.70 -4.49
CA ALA A 359 46.55 -32.24 -5.85
C ALA A 359 46.75 -31.12 -6.90
N PRO A 360 47.38 -31.42 -8.06
CA PRO A 360 47.81 -30.44 -9.07
C PRO A 360 46.71 -30.06 -10.10
N PRO A 361 46.92 -28.98 -10.89
CA PRO A 361 45.91 -28.42 -11.79
C PRO A 361 45.82 -29.14 -13.14
N SER A 362 44.58 -29.30 -13.62
CA SER A 362 44.29 -29.77 -14.98
C SER A 362 44.25 -28.60 -15.99
N PRO A 363 44.63 -28.86 -17.26
CA PRO A 363 44.96 -27.82 -18.25
C PRO A 363 43.77 -27.28 -19.05
N SER A 364 43.98 -26.07 -19.59
CA SER A 364 43.14 -25.34 -20.53
C SER A 364 42.83 -26.10 -21.82
N PRO A 365 41.63 -25.92 -22.42
CA PRO A 365 41.42 -26.17 -23.83
C PRO A 365 41.53 -24.87 -24.66
N SER A 366 42.36 -24.97 -25.70
CA SER A 366 42.48 -24.02 -26.83
C SER A 366 41.34 -24.17 -27.85
N PRO A 367 41.20 -23.23 -28.79
CA PRO A 367 39.94 -22.92 -29.48
C PRO A 367 39.71 -23.75 -30.74
N SER A 368 38.44 -23.88 -31.14
CA SER A 368 38.01 -24.49 -32.41
C SER A 368 36.94 -23.62 -33.09
N PRO A 369 36.76 -23.73 -34.42
CA PRO A 369 36.72 -22.57 -35.32
C PRO A 369 35.32 -22.24 -35.85
N ALA A 370 35.24 -21.05 -36.45
CA ALA A 370 34.09 -20.54 -37.17
C ALA A 370 33.63 -21.45 -38.33
N PRO A 371 32.32 -21.48 -38.64
CA PRO A 371 31.85 -21.79 -39.97
C PRO A 371 31.34 -20.52 -40.68
N ALA A 372 31.80 -20.37 -41.91
CA ALA A 372 31.28 -19.42 -42.89
C ALA A 372 30.27 -20.11 -43.84
N PHE A 373 29.41 -19.27 -44.43
CA PHE A 373 28.54 -19.51 -45.59
C PHE A 373 27.33 -20.46 -45.44
N ALA A 374 26.12 -19.94 -45.62
CA ALA A 374 25.43 -19.90 -46.92
C ALA A 374 23.94 -19.49 -46.76
N ALA A 375 23.51 -18.48 -47.52
CA ALA A 375 22.10 -18.13 -47.68
C ALA A 375 21.43 -19.04 -48.72
N PRO A 376 20.14 -19.41 -48.55
CA PRO A 376 19.30 -19.83 -49.65
C PRO A 376 18.14 -18.86 -49.95
N PRO A 377 17.52 -18.98 -51.13
CA PRO A 377 16.91 -17.88 -51.87
C PRO A 377 15.40 -17.72 -51.64
N PHE A 378 14.92 -16.55 -52.07
CA PHE A 378 13.52 -16.22 -52.32
C PHE A 378 12.76 -17.33 -53.07
N ALA A 379 11.60 -17.71 -52.55
CA ALA A 379 10.55 -18.37 -53.30
C ALA A 379 9.18 -17.83 -52.86
N ALA A 380 8.55 -17.03 -53.71
CA ALA A 380 7.15 -16.66 -53.60
C ALA A 380 6.26 -17.82 -54.10
N PRO A 381 5.07 -18.02 -53.52
CA PRO A 381 3.98 -18.70 -54.21
C PRO A 381 2.75 -17.77 -54.42
N PRO A 382 1.84 -18.19 -55.31
CA PRO A 382 1.13 -17.29 -56.21
C PRO A 382 -0.30 -16.96 -55.75
N PHE A 383 -0.86 -15.96 -56.45
CA PHE A 383 -2.28 -15.64 -56.54
C PHE A 383 -3.18 -16.88 -56.65
N ALA A 384 -4.17 -16.96 -55.77
CA ALA A 384 -5.42 -17.68 -56.04
C ALA A 384 -6.60 -16.74 -55.76
N ARG A 385 -7.14 -16.20 -56.86
CA ARG A 385 -8.47 -15.59 -56.91
C ARG A 385 -9.50 -16.67 -56.61
N VAL A 386 -10.41 -16.42 -55.66
CA VAL A 386 -11.77 -16.92 -55.75
C VAL A 386 -12.71 -15.74 -55.56
N ALA A 387 -13.44 -15.46 -56.63
CA ALA A 387 -14.53 -14.51 -56.71
C ALA A 387 -15.86 -15.24 -56.46
N ALA A 388 -16.72 -14.64 -55.65
CA ALA A 388 -18.18 -14.69 -55.73
C ALA A 388 -18.69 -13.53 -54.85
N ALA A 389 -19.05 -12.35 -55.39
CA ALA A 389 -20.37 -11.99 -55.91
C ALA A 389 -21.51 -12.36 -54.92
N SER A 390 -21.96 -11.45 -54.04
CA SER A 390 -23.02 -10.42 -54.22
C SER A 390 -24.47 -10.98 -54.16
N PRO A 391 -25.55 -10.18 -53.91
CA PRO A 391 -25.68 -8.86 -53.24
C PRO A 391 -26.99 -8.71 -52.37
N VAL A 392 -27.29 -7.46 -51.93
CA VAL A 392 -28.61 -6.88 -51.51
C VAL A 392 -29.00 -7.17 -50.04
N ALA A 393 -29.20 -6.19 -49.15
CA ALA A 393 -30.15 -5.08 -49.27
C ALA A 393 -29.71 -3.78 -48.58
N ARG A 394 -29.88 -2.69 -49.33
CA ARG A 394 -29.96 -1.30 -48.87
C ARG A 394 -31.38 -1.04 -48.33
N MET A 395 -31.49 -0.44 -47.16
CA MET A 395 -32.59 0.46 -46.77
C MET A 395 -31.97 1.54 -45.88
N ALA A 396 -31.67 2.72 -46.45
CA ALA A 396 -32.57 3.87 -46.53
C ALA A 396 -32.37 4.79 -45.31
N ALA A 397 -31.51 5.79 -45.50
CA ALA A 397 -31.48 7.01 -44.71
C ALA A 397 -32.66 7.92 -45.08
N PRO A 398 -33.13 8.77 -44.17
CA PRO A 398 -33.77 10.03 -44.53
C PRO A 398 -32.86 11.23 -44.23
N THR A 399 -32.85 12.16 -45.18
CA THR A 399 -32.08 13.41 -45.26
C THR A 399 -32.96 14.62 -44.93
N ALA A 400 -32.39 15.59 -44.20
CA ALA A 400 -32.73 17.03 -44.06
C ALA A 400 -34.14 17.41 -43.53
N ALA A 401 -34.39 18.54 -42.85
CA ALA A 401 -33.86 19.90 -43.04
C ALA A 401 -34.14 20.81 -41.78
N PRO A 402 -33.79 22.12 -41.79
CA PRO A 402 -33.34 22.89 -40.62
C PRO A 402 -34.39 23.81 -39.99
N ALA A 403 -34.08 24.35 -38.80
CA ALA A 403 -34.74 25.57 -38.30
C ALA A 403 -33.74 26.48 -37.57
N THR A 404 -33.46 27.60 -38.24
CA THR A 404 -32.82 28.81 -37.77
C THR A 404 -33.77 29.58 -36.84
N ILE A 405 -33.33 29.98 -35.65
CA ILE A 405 -33.84 31.19 -34.97
C ILE A 405 -32.65 31.93 -34.36
N ALA A 406 -32.55 33.20 -34.72
CA ALA A 406 -31.51 34.14 -34.33
C ALA A 406 -32.06 35.19 -33.35
N ALA A 407 -31.13 35.71 -32.54
CA ALA A 407 -31.08 37.05 -31.91
C ALA A 407 -32.04 37.36 -30.73
N PRO A 408 -31.74 38.36 -29.85
CA PRO A 408 -30.71 39.39 -29.96
C PRO A 408 -29.79 39.62 -28.73
N ALA A 409 -28.72 40.36 -29.00
CA ALA A 409 -27.79 40.99 -28.07
C ALA A 409 -28.43 42.11 -27.23
N PRO A 410 -27.72 42.57 -26.19
CA PRO A 410 -27.74 43.99 -25.83
C PRO A 410 -26.39 44.69 -26.07
N THR A 411 -26.55 45.94 -26.47
CA THR A 411 -25.61 46.89 -27.03
C THR A 411 -25.07 47.86 -25.97
N ALA A 412 -23.82 48.31 -26.14
CA ALA A 412 -23.21 49.60 -25.71
C ALA A 412 -23.08 49.86 -24.18
N ALA A 413 -22.08 50.57 -23.65
CA ALA A 413 -21.23 51.65 -24.20
C ALA A 413 -19.92 51.82 -23.37
N PRO A 414 -18.98 52.70 -23.78
CA PRO A 414 -17.58 52.72 -23.34
C PRO A 414 -17.29 53.80 -22.28
N ALA A 415 -16.20 53.61 -21.52
CA ALA A 415 -15.53 54.71 -20.82
C ALA A 415 -14.01 54.53 -20.90
N ALA A 416 -13.40 55.33 -21.78
CA ALA A 416 -12.00 55.67 -21.68
C ALA A 416 -11.76 56.50 -20.40
N LEU A 417 -10.59 56.35 -19.77
CA LEU A 417 -9.83 57.47 -19.22
C LEU A 417 -8.43 57.03 -18.81
N PHE A 418 -7.47 57.60 -19.53
CA PHE A 418 -6.04 57.64 -19.21
C PHE A 418 -5.80 57.89 -17.72
N ARG A 419 -4.96 57.06 -17.09
CA ARG A 419 -4.26 57.43 -15.86
C ARG A 419 -2.76 57.39 -16.08
N HIS A 420 -2.16 58.53 -15.74
CA HIS A 420 -0.75 58.84 -15.79
C HIS A 420 0.12 57.82 -15.06
N ALA A 421 1.25 57.49 -15.71
CA ALA A 421 2.39 56.87 -15.07
C ALA A 421 2.91 57.80 -13.95
N ALA A 422 2.84 57.32 -12.71
CA ALA A 422 3.53 57.94 -11.59
C ALA A 422 4.99 57.44 -11.57
N GLN A 423 5.89 58.40 -11.57
CA GLN A 423 7.35 58.26 -11.55
C GLN A 423 7.81 57.63 -10.21
N PRO A 424 8.71 56.64 -10.21
CA PRO A 424 9.19 56.04 -8.96
C PRO A 424 10.15 56.99 -8.23
N ALA A 425 9.90 57.18 -6.93
CA ALA A 425 10.77 57.92 -6.03
C ALA A 425 12.06 57.13 -5.72
N PRO A 426 13.19 57.81 -5.48
CA PRO A 426 14.47 57.15 -5.20
C PRO A 426 14.48 56.44 -3.83
N PRO A 427 15.26 55.35 -3.68
CA PRO A 427 15.25 54.52 -2.49
C PRO A 427 15.86 55.23 -1.28
N ARG A 428 15.15 55.15 -0.16
CA ARG A 428 15.60 55.60 1.17
C ARG A 428 16.61 54.58 1.72
N PRO A 429 17.77 54.99 2.24
CA PRO A 429 18.77 54.05 2.77
C PRO A 429 18.23 53.31 4.00
N ALA A 430 18.44 52.00 4.01
CA ALA A 430 18.01 51.11 5.09
C ALA A 430 18.77 51.41 6.41
N PRO A 431 18.09 51.48 7.56
CA PRO A 431 18.76 51.53 8.84
C PRO A 431 19.43 50.18 9.16
N ALA A 432 20.66 50.24 9.66
CA ALA A 432 21.43 49.08 10.07
C ALA A 432 20.67 48.22 11.09
N ALA A 433 20.61 46.91 10.83
CA ALA A 433 19.97 45.94 11.71
C ALA A 433 20.68 45.90 13.07
N PRO A 434 19.96 46.04 14.20
CA PRO A 434 20.54 45.83 15.51
C PRO A 434 20.87 44.35 15.69
N ALA A 435 22.06 44.07 16.20
CA ALA A 435 22.52 42.72 16.53
C ALA A 435 21.52 42.04 17.47
N ARG A 436 20.91 40.94 17.01
CA ARG A 436 20.04 40.08 17.82
C ARG A 436 20.88 39.40 18.90
N THR A 437 20.78 39.89 20.12
CA THR A 437 21.23 39.17 21.32
C THR A 437 20.28 37.99 21.53
N MET A 438 20.81 36.77 21.47
CA MET A 438 20.05 35.57 21.82
C MET A 438 19.68 35.61 23.30
N PRO A 439 18.39 35.40 23.67
CA PRO A 439 18.02 35.29 25.07
C PRO A 439 18.68 34.05 25.69
N ALA A 440 19.22 34.21 26.90
CA ALA A 440 19.83 33.13 27.67
C ALA A 440 18.85 31.97 27.86
N VAL A 441 19.37 30.73 27.86
CA VAL A 441 18.60 29.47 27.92
C VAL A 441 17.56 29.45 29.06
N GLY A 442 17.87 30.06 30.21
CA GLY A 442 16.94 30.20 31.33
C GLY A 442 15.70 31.06 31.05
N ALA A 443 15.82 32.10 30.22
CA ALA A 443 14.69 32.97 29.85
C ALA A 443 13.72 32.27 28.88
N ARG A 444 14.22 31.40 28.00
CA ARG A 444 13.40 30.54 27.14
C ARG A 444 12.61 29.51 27.95
N PHE A 445 13.21 28.98 29.01
CA PHE A 445 12.57 28.01 29.90
C PHE A 445 11.44 28.62 30.74
N SER A 446 11.59 29.87 31.20
CA SER A 446 10.53 30.59 31.93
C SER A 446 9.35 30.97 31.02
N ALA A 447 9.62 31.52 29.82
CA ALA A 447 8.56 31.86 28.87
C ALA A 447 7.75 30.63 28.42
N TRP A 448 8.40 29.47 28.29
CA TRP A 448 7.74 28.21 28.01
C TRP A 448 6.84 27.73 29.18
N ARG A 449 7.28 27.93 30.43
CA ARG A 449 6.51 27.55 31.62
C ARG A 449 5.23 28.39 31.75
N ASP A 450 5.28 29.66 31.38
CA ASP A 450 4.14 30.57 31.42
C ASP A 450 3.08 30.23 30.36
N VAL A 451 3.49 29.82 29.15
CA VAL A 451 2.59 29.29 28.10
C VAL A 451 1.86 28.02 28.57
N ARG A 452 2.55 27.15 29.31
CA ARG A 452 1.96 25.92 29.88
C ARG A 452 0.91 26.23 30.94
N GLN A 453 1.15 27.21 31.82
CA GLN A 453 0.17 27.62 32.84
C GLN A 453 -1.09 28.23 32.23
N GLN A 454 -0.97 28.93 31.09
CA GLN A 454 -2.13 29.46 30.37
C GLN A 454 -2.94 28.37 29.65
N GLN A 455 -2.31 27.29 29.19
CA GLN A 455 -2.99 26.18 28.51
C GLN A 455 -3.62 25.15 29.45
N SER A 456 -3.17 25.07 30.71
CA SER A 456 -3.67 24.07 31.69
C SER A 456 -4.74 24.61 32.65
N SER A 457 -5.38 25.75 32.36
CA SER A 457 -6.56 26.22 33.11
C SER A 457 -7.84 25.72 32.44
N PRO A 458 -8.47 24.63 32.90
CA PRO A 458 -9.83 24.30 32.50
C PRO A 458 -10.77 25.31 33.18
N GLU A 459 -11.23 26.30 32.43
CA GLU A 459 -12.39 27.09 32.80
C GLU A 459 -13.59 26.14 32.86
N LEU A 460 -13.99 25.80 34.09
CA LEU A 460 -15.16 24.98 34.42
C LEU A 460 -16.45 25.69 33.96
N ALA A 461 -16.73 25.64 32.67
CA ALA A 461 -18.04 25.97 32.12
C ALA A 461 -18.90 24.69 32.10
N ALA A 462 -20.06 24.76 32.73
CA ALA A 462 -21.00 23.66 32.90
C ALA A 462 -21.35 22.98 31.56
N ALA A 463 -21.12 21.66 31.49
CA ALA A 463 -21.38 20.84 30.31
C ALA A 463 -22.90 20.70 30.07
N PRO A 464 -23.42 21.05 28.88
CA PRO A 464 -24.78 20.71 28.50
C PRO A 464 -24.94 19.19 28.30
N ALA A 465 -26.17 18.71 28.48
CA ALA A 465 -26.55 17.31 28.53
C ALA A 465 -25.97 16.47 27.37
N ARG A 466 -25.42 15.30 27.71
CA ARG A 466 -24.81 14.34 26.79
C ARG A 466 -25.85 13.81 25.80
N GLY A 467 -25.79 14.29 24.56
CA GLY A 467 -26.43 13.65 23.41
C GLY A 467 -25.94 12.22 23.22
N SER A 468 -26.79 11.37 22.66
CA SER A 468 -26.58 9.92 22.53
C SER A 468 -25.28 9.59 21.76
N ALA A 469 -24.57 8.55 22.20
CA ALA A 469 -23.30 8.10 21.60
C ALA A 469 -23.43 7.73 20.10
N SER A 470 -24.66 7.52 19.61
CA SER A 470 -24.95 7.18 18.22
C SER A 470 -24.83 8.37 17.24
N GLU A 471 -25.04 9.60 17.70
CA GLU A 471 -24.94 10.80 16.84
C GLU A 471 -23.48 11.26 16.66
N ARG A 472 -22.62 11.03 17.66
CA ARG A 472 -21.19 11.37 17.59
C ARG A 472 -20.39 10.54 16.59
N ALA A 473 -20.91 9.38 16.17
CA ALA A 473 -20.25 8.52 15.19
C ALA A 473 -20.37 9.01 13.73
N SER A 474 -21.04 10.14 13.48
CA SER A 474 -21.29 10.67 12.13
C SER A 474 -20.52 11.95 11.79
N LEU A 475 -19.75 12.50 12.72
CA LEU A 475 -18.90 13.66 12.42
C LEU A 475 -17.70 13.21 11.59
N PRO A 476 -17.34 13.94 10.52
CA PRO A 476 -16.11 13.70 9.77
C PRO A 476 -14.92 13.65 10.73
N SER A 477 -14.04 12.67 10.55
CA SER A 477 -12.77 12.68 11.27
C SER A 477 -11.89 13.83 10.74
N TRP A 478 -10.91 14.28 11.53
CA TRP A 478 -9.91 15.24 11.06
C TRP A 478 -9.17 14.76 9.79
N ARG A 479 -9.06 13.43 9.59
CA ARG A 479 -8.49 12.85 8.36
C ARG A 479 -9.42 13.09 7.16
N ASP A 480 -10.73 12.97 7.33
CA ASP A 480 -11.72 13.25 6.29
C ASP A 480 -11.72 14.74 5.91
N GLU A 481 -11.57 15.62 6.89
CA GLU A 481 -11.41 17.07 6.67
C GLU A 481 -10.14 17.38 5.88
N ILE A 482 -9.01 16.76 6.20
CA ILE A 482 -7.76 16.89 5.43
C ILE A 482 -7.93 16.38 3.99
N VAL A 483 -8.61 15.25 3.78
CA VAL A 483 -8.86 14.72 2.42
C VAL A 483 -9.70 15.71 1.61
N ALA A 484 -10.78 16.23 2.19
CA ALA A 484 -11.62 17.22 1.55
C ALA A 484 -10.84 18.51 1.22
N TRP A 485 -10.06 19.00 2.18
CA TRP A 485 -9.21 20.18 2.03
C TRP A 485 -8.14 20.00 0.95
N SER A 486 -7.41 18.88 0.98
CA SER A 486 -6.36 18.55 0.00
C SER A 486 -6.91 18.48 -1.42
N ARG A 487 -8.08 17.86 -1.61
CA ARG A 487 -8.74 17.83 -2.93
C ARG A 487 -9.13 19.24 -3.40
N ALA A 488 -9.59 20.10 -2.50
CA ALA A 488 -9.91 21.48 -2.84
C ALA A 488 -8.67 22.27 -3.29
N ILE A 489 -7.54 22.14 -2.58
CA ILE A 489 -6.26 22.76 -2.97
C ILE A 489 -5.80 22.27 -4.35
N THR A 490 -5.81 20.96 -4.58
CA THR A 490 -5.42 20.36 -5.88
C THR A 490 -6.36 20.79 -7.01
N ALA A 491 -7.64 21.05 -6.69
CA ALA A 491 -8.62 21.61 -7.63
C ALA A 491 -8.45 23.13 -7.87
N GLY A 492 -7.48 23.78 -7.20
CA GLY A 492 -7.16 25.20 -7.37
C GLY A 492 -7.91 26.15 -6.43
N ALA A 493 -8.56 25.65 -5.38
CA ALA A 493 -9.11 26.51 -4.34
C ALA A 493 -7.96 27.19 -3.57
N LEU A 494 -8.06 28.50 -3.34
CA LEU A 494 -7.00 29.29 -2.71
C LEU A 494 -7.12 29.36 -1.19
N ASP A 495 -8.32 29.12 -0.63
CA ASP A 495 -8.56 29.20 0.82
C ASP A 495 -9.75 28.32 1.24
N PRO A 496 -9.59 26.99 1.33
CA PRO A 496 -10.68 26.09 1.70
C PRO A 496 -11.04 26.12 3.20
N GLY A 497 -10.45 27.01 4.00
CA GLY A 497 -10.51 26.97 5.47
C GLY A 497 -9.57 25.89 6.03
N VAL A 498 -8.87 26.21 7.10
CA VAL A 498 -7.83 25.34 7.67
C VAL A 498 -8.43 24.20 8.50
N PRO A 499 -8.11 22.92 8.21
CA PRO A 499 -8.56 21.78 9.02
C PRO A 499 -7.81 21.73 10.36
N VAL A 500 -8.47 21.25 11.41
CA VAL A 500 -7.84 21.07 12.73
C VAL A 500 -7.26 19.66 12.81
N ALA A 501 -5.92 19.55 12.90
CA ALA A 501 -5.23 18.27 12.88
C ALA A 501 -4.18 18.19 14.01
N PRO A 502 -4.58 17.76 15.23
CA PRO A 502 -3.69 17.76 16.40
C PRO A 502 -2.39 16.97 16.21
N ALA A 503 -2.42 15.89 15.43
CA ALA A 503 -1.23 15.10 15.12
C ALA A 503 -0.21 15.88 14.29
N ILE A 504 -0.67 16.72 13.35
CA ILE A 504 0.18 17.58 12.53
C ILE A 504 0.73 18.73 13.37
N ASP A 505 -0.07 19.31 14.26
CA ASP A 505 0.37 20.35 15.19
C ASP A 505 1.48 19.83 16.13
N ALA A 506 1.31 18.61 16.64
CA ALA A 506 2.33 17.95 17.45
C ALA A 506 3.62 17.69 16.65
N ALA A 507 3.51 17.27 15.38
CA ALA A 507 4.67 17.09 14.51
C ALA A 507 5.39 18.43 14.23
N MET A 508 4.65 19.49 13.93
CA MET A 508 5.19 20.84 13.75
C MET A 508 6.03 21.28 14.95
N ALA A 509 5.50 21.11 16.16
CA ALA A 509 6.21 21.44 17.39
C ALA A 509 7.44 20.54 17.64
N ARG A 510 7.34 19.23 17.39
CA ARG A 510 8.43 18.26 17.60
C ARG A 510 9.61 18.48 16.64
N PHE A 511 9.32 18.88 15.42
CA PHE A 511 10.32 19.17 14.40
C PHE A 511 10.76 20.63 14.39
N ASP A 512 10.20 21.50 15.25
CA ASP A 512 10.49 22.95 15.31
C ASP A 512 10.40 23.58 13.91
N LEU A 513 9.29 23.31 13.22
CA LEU A 513 9.01 23.78 11.87
C LEU A 513 8.35 25.16 11.91
N ALA A 514 8.68 26.01 10.92
CA ALA A 514 8.02 27.30 10.76
C ALA A 514 6.49 27.13 10.59
N PRO A 515 5.63 27.93 11.28
CA PRO A 515 4.18 27.80 11.19
C PRO A 515 3.60 27.85 9.76
N ALA A 516 4.29 28.57 8.85
CA ALA A 516 3.92 28.64 7.44
C ALA A 516 3.95 27.28 6.71
N LEU A 517 4.64 26.27 7.25
CA LEU A 517 4.73 24.93 6.66
C LEU A 517 3.56 24.01 7.04
N GLN A 518 2.70 24.43 7.97
CA GLN A 518 1.57 23.63 8.43
C GLN A 518 0.61 23.24 7.29
N PRO A 519 0.22 24.15 6.37
CA PRO A 519 -0.62 23.79 5.22
C PRO A 519 0.04 22.79 4.27
N VAL A 520 1.37 22.83 4.16
CA VAL A 520 2.11 21.87 3.34
C VAL A 520 2.02 20.48 3.94
N LEU A 521 2.16 20.33 5.27
CA LEU A 521 1.97 19.02 5.92
C LEU A 521 0.55 18.47 5.72
N TRP A 522 -0.49 19.31 5.81
CA TRP A 522 -1.86 18.89 5.47
C TRP A 522 -1.97 18.39 4.04
N LEU A 523 -1.39 19.12 3.08
CA LEU A 523 -1.45 18.76 1.66
C LEU A 523 -0.75 17.43 1.40
N LEU A 524 0.44 17.25 1.95
CA LEU A 524 1.23 16.03 1.72
C LEU A 524 0.58 14.81 2.38
N TYR A 525 0.00 14.96 3.57
CA TYR A 525 -0.73 13.87 4.22
C TYR A 525 -2.07 13.59 3.54
N GLY A 526 -2.78 14.63 3.09
CA GLY A 526 -4.02 14.49 2.31
C GLY A 526 -3.80 13.79 0.97
N ALA A 527 -2.68 14.06 0.29
CA ALA A 527 -2.27 13.34 -0.91
C ALA A 527 -2.08 11.83 -0.62
N HIS A 528 -1.40 11.48 0.48
CA HIS A 528 -1.25 10.08 0.93
C HIS A 528 -2.60 9.41 1.22
N LEU A 529 -3.50 10.09 1.95
CA LEU A 529 -4.84 9.56 2.23
C LEU A 529 -5.68 9.38 0.96
N CYS A 530 -5.43 10.18 -0.08
CA CYS A 530 -6.03 10.01 -1.42
C CYS A 530 -5.38 8.89 -2.25
N GLY A 531 -4.33 8.23 -1.74
CA GLY A 531 -3.59 7.20 -2.46
C GLY A 531 -2.62 7.75 -3.51
N GLU A 532 -2.30 9.05 -3.45
CA GLU A 532 -1.27 9.66 -4.28
C GLU A 532 0.11 9.47 -3.66
N LEU A 533 1.16 9.44 -4.49
CA LEU A 533 2.54 9.32 -4.04
C LEU A 533 3.05 10.58 -3.31
N GLY A 534 2.39 11.72 -3.50
CA GLY A 534 2.79 13.02 -2.97
C GLY A 534 2.15 14.18 -3.74
N ALA A 535 2.33 15.39 -3.24
CA ALA A 535 1.79 16.60 -3.85
C ALA A 535 2.65 17.08 -5.04
N ALA A 536 2.00 17.76 -6.00
CA ALA A 536 2.74 18.41 -7.07
C ALA A 536 3.51 19.64 -6.52
N PRO A 537 4.75 19.89 -6.98
CA PRO A 537 5.56 21.02 -6.51
C PRO A 537 4.87 22.37 -6.65
N VAL A 538 4.06 22.56 -7.71
CA VAL A 538 3.31 23.80 -7.93
C VAL A 538 2.27 24.06 -6.85
N ASP A 539 1.65 23.02 -6.29
CA ASP A 539 0.65 23.16 -5.23
C ASP A 539 1.34 23.46 -3.89
N VAL A 540 2.48 22.83 -3.62
CA VAL A 540 3.33 23.17 -2.46
C VAL A 540 3.82 24.61 -2.53
N ALA A 541 4.35 25.04 -3.68
CA ALA A 541 4.79 26.42 -3.87
C ALA A 541 3.63 27.41 -3.73
N ARG A 542 2.44 27.09 -4.25
CA ARG A 542 1.24 27.95 -4.13
C ARG A 542 0.85 28.18 -2.67
N LEU A 543 0.93 27.16 -1.82
CA LEU A 543 0.64 27.30 -0.38
C LEU A 543 1.68 28.15 0.38
N LEU A 544 2.86 28.34 -0.20
CA LEU A 544 3.98 29.09 0.38
C LEU A 544 4.26 30.39 -0.39
N ASP A 545 3.22 31.04 -0.93
CA ASP A 545 3.36 32.30 -1.68
C ASP A 545 4.41 32.23 -2.81
N HIS A 546 4.41 31.12 -3.55
CA HIS A 546 5.34 30.80 -4.63
C HIS A 546 6.81 30.63 -4.20
N GLN A 547 7.08 30.32 -2.93
CA GLN A 547 8.39 29.87 -2.48
C GLN A 547 8.65 28.43 -2.92
N TRP A 548 9.74 28.22 -3.67
CA TRP A 548 10.03 26.95 -4.32
C TRP A 548 10.96 26.03 -3.52
N ASP A 549 11.59 26.50 -2.45
CA ASP A 549 12.60 25.72 -1.74
C ASP A 549 12.01 24.43 -1.16
N GLU A 550 10.86 24.50 -0.49
CA GLU A 550 10.14 23.29 -0.02
C GLU A 550 9.62 22.43 -1.18
N ALA A 551 9.08 23.07 -2.21
CA ALA A 551 8.53 22.40 -3.38
C ALA A 551 9.58 21.59 -4.17
N LEU A 552 10.86 21.97 -4.05
CA LEU A 552 12.00 21.33 -4.70
C LEU A 552 12.86 20.50 -3.74
N GLY A 553 12.39 20.27 -2.51
CA GLY A 553 13.10 19.45 -1.51
C GLY A 553 14.41 20.06 -1.01
N ARG A 554 14.49 21.40 -0.97
CA ARG A 554 15.65 22.18 -0.49
C ARG A 554 15.32 23.04 0.74
N GLY A 555 14.08 22.97 1.22
CA GLY A 555 13.59 23.72 2.36
C GLY A 555 13.75 22.98 3.68
N GLU A 556 13.17 23.56 4.72
CA GLU A 556 13.20 23.06 6.08
C GLU A 556 12.59 21.66 6.20
N LEU A 557 11.53 21.32 5.46
CA LEU A 557 10.95 19.98 5.53
C LEU A 557 11.94 18.90 5.07
N ALA A 558 12.72 19.18 4.02
CA ALA A 558 13.72 18.26 3.51
C ALA A 558 14.94 18.18 4.44
N ASP A 559 15.41 19.32 4.94
CA ASP A 559 16.54 19.39 5.88
C ASP A 559 16.27 18.61 7.17
N ARG A 560 15.03 18.68 7.68
CA ARG A 560 14.60 17.93 8.87
C ARG A 560 14.23 16.46 8.57
N GLY A 561 14.28 16.03 7.30
CA GLY A 561 13.87 14.68 6.87
C GLY A 561 12.37 14.41 7.03
N VAL A 562 11.56 15.46 7.10
CA VAL A 562 10.10 15.40 7.22
C VAL A 562 9.46 15.09 5.87
N ALA A 563 10.00 15.66 4.79
CA ALA A 563 9.55 15.43 3.42
C ALA A 563 10.73 15.09 2.50
N THR A 564 10.42 14.47 1.36
CA THR A 564 11.38 14.15 0.30
C THR A 564 10.83 14.57 -1.05
N TYR A 565 11.71 15.03 -1.94
CA TYR A 565 11.38 15.30 -3.33
C TYR A 565 11.82 14.10 -4.19
N ALA A 566 10.88 13.37 -4.75
CA ALA A 566 11.14 12.21 -5.59
C ALA A 566 10.08 12.09 -6.69
N GLY A 567 10.48 11.73 -7.91
CA GLY A 567 9.55 11.48 -9.01
C GLY A 567 8.68 12.69 -9.38
N SER A 568 9.22 13.91 -9.30
CA SER A 568 8.48 15.17 -9.50
C SER A 568 7.32 15.38 -8.51
N ARG A 569 7.41 14.79 -7.32
CA ARG A 569 6.46 14.94 -6.23
C ARG A 569 7.20 15.28 -4.94
N VAL A 570 6.55 16.06 -4.09
CA VAL A 570 6.95 16.22 -2.69
C VAL A 570 6.11 15.23 -1.89
N ALA A 571 6.74 14.39 -1.07
CA ALA A 571 6.07 13.37 -0.28
C ALA A 571 6.54 13.45 1.18
N LEU A 572 5.65 13.17 2.13
CA LEU A 572 6.06 12.98 3.53
C LEU A 572 7.00 11.78 3.63
N SER A 573 7.91 11.85 4.60
CA SER A 573 8.73 10.68 4.93
C SER A 573 7.83 9.52 5.36
N PRO A 574 8.15 8.27 4.96
CA PRO A 574 7.37 7.10 5.36
C PRO A 574 7.23 6.96 6.88
N LEU A 575 8.24 7.41 7.64
CA LEU A 575 8.23 7.37 9.09
C LEU A 575 7.17 8.30 9.68
N LEU A 576 7.03 9.51 9.14
CA LEU A 576 6.01 10.45 9.60
C LEU A 576 4.60 10.00 9.21
N LEU A 577 4.42 9.43 8.01
CA LEU A 577 3.16 8.83 7.59
C LEU A 577 2.70 7.75 8.58
N ARG A 578 3.60 6.84 8.99
CA ARG A 578 3.28 5.82 9.99
C ARG A 578 2.85 6.42 11.33
N VAL A 579 3.42 7.55 11.73
CA VAL A 579 3.02 8.24 12.97
C VAL A 579 1.64 8.87 12.82
N PHE A 580 1.35 9.52 11.68
CA PHE A 580 0.02 10.06 11.41
C PHE A 580 -1.04 8.99 11.22
N ASP A 581 -0.67 7.81 10.74
CA ASP A 581 -1.53 6.64 10.61
C ASP A 581 -1.60 5.82 11.92
N GLU A 582 -1.00 6.31 13.01
CA GLU A 582 -1.00 5.67 14.34
C GLU A 582 -0.42 4.24 14.33
N LEU A 583 0.42 3.91 13.35
CA LEU A 583 1.05 2.60 13.20
C LEU A 583 2.17 2.38 14.23
N PRO A 584 2.48 1.12 14.60
CA PRO A 584 3.61 0.79 15.47
C PRO A 584 4.96 1.28 14.93
N PRO A 585 5.95 1.55 15.81
CA PRO A 585 7.26 1.99 15.36
C PRO A 585 7.93 0.99 14.40
N LEU A 586 8.61 1.51 13.39
CA LEU A 586 9.31 0.68 12.39
C LEU A 586 10.74 0.37 12.82
N THR A 587 11.44 1.36 13.37
CA THR A 587 12.89 1.31 13.65
C THR A 587 13.23 0.80 15.05
N GLY A 588 12.23 0.52 15.89
CA GLY A 588 12.47 0.25 17.29
C GLY A 588 11.24 -0.14 18.11
N THR A 589 11.43 -0.21 19.42
CA THR A 589 10.40 -0.46 20.43
C THR A 589 10.22 0.78 21.28
N LEU A 590 8.98 1.27 21.40
CA LEU A 590 8.67 2.44 22.21
C LEU A 590 8.51 2.02 23.68
N VAL A 591 9.22 2.71 24.57
CA VAL A 591 9.21 2.49 26.02
C VAL A 591 8.73 3.79 26.69
N GLY A 592 7.68 3.72 27.51
CA GLY A 592 7.05 4.88 28.17
C GLY A 592 5.99 5.59 27.32
N GLU A 593 5.42 6.67 27.87
CA GLU A 593 4.37 7.47 27.20
C GLU A 593 4.96 8.65 26.41
N PRO A 594 4.56 8.84 25.14
CA PRO A 594 4.94 10.00 24.35
C PRO A 594 4.71 11.32 25.07
N GLY A 595 5.76 12.12 25.20
CA GLY A 595 5.70 13.41 25.87
C GLY A 595 5.73 14.59 24.88
N PRO A 596 5.39 15.81 25.34
CA PRO A 596 5.70 17.03 24.62
C PRO A 596 7.23 17.24 24.62
N VAL A 597 7.87 16.83 23.52
CA VAL A 597 9.24 17.20 23.12
C VAL A 597 10.29 17.03 24.22
N ALA A 598 10.75 15.80 24.46
CA ALA A 598 12.01 15.55 25.16
C ALA A 598 13.18 15.68 24.17
N LEU A 599 13.44 16.90 23.66
CA LEU A 599 14.69 17.18 22.93
C LEU A 599 15.83 17.23 23.94
N LEU A 600 16.34 16.07 24.30
CA LEU A 600 17.65 15.96 24.92
C LEU A 600 18.71 16.27 23.86
N GLY A 601 19.73 17.04 24.22
CA GLY A 601 20.97 17.03 23.45
C GLY A 601 21.57 15.60 23.42
N PRO A 602 22.59 15.35 22.59
CA PRO A 602 23.26 14.05 22.59
C PRO A 602 23.74 13.72 24.00
N CYS A 603 23.34 12.56 24.53
CA CYS A 603 23.73 12.10 25.86
C CYS A 603 24.14 10.64 25.84
N VAL A 604 24.91 10.21 26.84
CA VAL A 604 25.45 8.86 26.93
C VAL A 604 24.96 8.14 28.17
N VAL A 605 24.72 6.84 28.03
CA VAL A 605 24.50 5.89 29.12
C VAL A 605 25.55 4.79 28.97
N VAL A 606 26.22 4.44 30.06
CA VAL A 606 27.17 3.31 30.05
C VAL A 606 26.44 2.10 30.60
N ALA A 607 26.26 1.05 29.80
CA ALA A 607 25.41 -0.06 30.19
C ALA A 607 25.84 -1.44 29.61
N GLY A 608 27.13 -1.68 29.39
CA GLY A 608 27.69 -2.98 28.98
C GLY A 608 26.78 -3.80 28.04
N ASP A 609 26.66 -5.11 28.28
CA ASP A 609 25.80 -5.99 27.47
C ASP A 609 24.30 -5.97 27.85
N GLU A 610 23.85 -4.96 28.60
CA GLU A 610 22.46 -4.89 29.05
C GLU A 610 21.49 -4.70 27.86
N PRO A 611 20.32 -5.38 27.84
CA PRO A 611 19.31 -5.15 26.82
C PRO A 611 18.86 -3.68 26.81
N LEU A 612 18.79 -3.06 25.61
CA LEU A 612 18.47 -1.63 25.48
C LEU A 612 17.11 -1.25 26.10
N THR A 613 16.14 -2.17 26.13
CA THR A 613 14.84 -1.95 26.77
C THR A 613 14.96 -1.78 28.29
N ALA A 614 15.80 -2.58 28.95
CA ALA A 614 16.06 -2.45 30.38
C ALA A 614 16.80 -1.14 30.69
N VAL A 615 17.76 -0.76 29.84
CA VAL A 615 18.43 0.55 29.92
C VAL A 615 17.43 1.68 29.78
N ALA A 616 16.51 1.61 28.81
CA ALA A 616 15.46 2.60 28.60
C ALA A 616 14.53 2.75 29.81
N GLU A 617 14.07 1.65 30.40
CA GLU A 617 13.19 1.68 31.58
C GLU A 617 13.83 2.43 32.77
N ARG A 618 15.12 2.22 33.03
CA ARG A 618 15.85 2.99 34.07
C ARG A 618 15.95 4.49 33.74
N CYS A 619 16.05 4.81 32.46
CA CYS A 619 16.21 6.19 31.98
C CYS A 619 14.89 6.98 31.97
N LEU A 620 13.73 6.31 31.89
CA LEU A 620 12.41 6.94 31.73
C LEU A 620 12.16 8.09 32.72
N ALA A 621 12.43 7.86 34.01
CA ALA A 621 12.19 8.84 35.07
C ALA A 621 12.98 10.16 34.88
N ARG A 622 14.08 10.13 34.13
CA ARG A 622 14.94 11.30 33.89
C ARG A 622 14.58 12.06 32.61
N ILE A 623 14.02 11.35 31.63
CA ILE A 623 13.68 11.91 30.32
C ILE A 623 12.30 12.56 30.34
N ASN A 624 11.45 12.17 31.29
CA ASN A 624 10.08 12.68 31.43
C ASN A 624 9.29 12.55 30.11
N GLY A 625 9.41 11.39 29.47
CA GLY A 625 8.79 11.07 28.19
C GLY A 625 9.18 9.67 27.71
N ALA A 626 8.75 9.31 26.50
CA ALA A 626 9.06 8.03 25.89
C ALA A 626 10.48 7.97 25.33
N ILE A 627 10.98 6.74 25.18
CA ILE A 627 12.24 6.39 24.53
C ILE A 627 11.92 5.41 23.40
N LEU A 628 12.39 5.69 22.19
CA LEU A 628 12.35 4.74 21.08
C LEU A 628 13.67 3.98 21.02
N VAL A 629 13.64 2.73 21.44
CA VAL A 629 14.79 1.84 21.50
C VAL A 629 15.01 1.18 20.14
N ALA A 630 16.18 1.41 19.55
CA ALA A 630 16.66 0.76 18.33
C ALA A 630 16.43 -0.76 18.32
N HIS A 631 15.96 -1.29 17.20
CA HIS A 631 16.20 -2.70 16.84
C HIS A 631 17.66 -2.91 16.41
N ASP A 632 18.06 -4.13 16.06
CA ASP A 632 19.44 -4.39 15.66
C ASP A 632 19.80 -3.65 14.35
N ALA A 633 20.90 -2.88 14.39
CA ALA A 633 21.48 -2.15 13.25
C ALA A 633 20.52 -1.20 12.49
N PRO A 634 19.80 -0.27 13.14
CA PRO A 634 18.90 0.63 12.44
C PRO A 634 19.69 1.73 11.73
N ASP A 635 19.13 2.27 10.63
CA ASP A 635 19.56 3.57 10.14
C ASP A 635 19.33 4.61 11.25
N ARG A 636 20.43 5.15 11.78
CA ARG A 636 20.44 6.13 12.86
C ARG A 636 19.56 7.33 12.54
N ARG A 637 19.60 7.82 11.30
CA ARG A 637 18.83 8.99 10.89
C ARG A 637 17.34 8.67 10.93
N ALA A 638 16.95 7.50 10.42
CA ALA A 638 15.57 7.02 10.47
C ALA A 638 15.06 6.89 11.91
N LEU A 639 15.85 6.29 12.80
CA LEU A 639 15.49 6.14 14.22
C LEU A 639 15.25 7.50 14.90
N VAL A 640 16.13 8.48 14.67
CA VAL A 640 16.00 9.83 15.25
C VAL A 640 14.76 10.55 14.72
N ILE A 641 14.49 10.46 13.41
CA ILE A 641 13.29 11.06 12.81
C ILE A 641 12.03 10.42 13.38
N GLU A 642 11.97 9.09 13.46
CA GLU A 642 10.80 8.39 13.98
C GLU A 642 10.58 8.66 15.47
N ALA A 643 11.64 8.64 16.29
CA ALA A 643 11.57 8.96 17.71
C ALA A 643 11.03 10.38 17.91
N ARG A 644 11.60 11.36 17.19
CA ARG A 644 11.15 12.75 17.22
C ARG A 644 9.70 12.89 16.79
N ALA A 645 9.30 12.26 15.70
CA ALA A 645 7.92 12.27 15.21
C ALA A 645 6.93 11.73 16.26
N ARG A 646 7.32 10.70 17.01
CA ARG A 646 6.53 10.12 18.11
C ARG A 646 6.59 10.90 19.42
N GLY A 647 7.43 11.93 19.54
CA GLY A 647 7.63 12.62 20.82
C GLY A 647 8.42 11.78 21.83
N ALA A 648 9.39 11.02 21.33
CA ALA A 648 10.28 10.16 22.10
C ALA A 648 11.76 10.52 21.86
N ALA A 649 12.63 10.15 22.80
CA ALA A 649 14.08 10.22 22.60
C ALA A 649 14.57 8.94 21.90
N ALA A 650 15.39 9.06 20.86
CA ALA A 650 16.01 7.90 20.22
C ALA A 650 17.08 7.30 21.15
N MET A 651 17.11 5.97 21.29
CA MET A 651 18.14 5.25 22.03
C MET A 651 18.75 4.16 21.15
N LEU A 652 20.07 4.14 21.03
CA LEU A 652 20.79 3.13 20.29
C LEU A 652 22.13 2.78 20.93
N ARG A 653 22.55 1.52 20.76
CA ARG A 653 23.92 1.09 20.99
C ARG A 653 24.76 1.49 19.79
N ALA A 654 25.89 2.18 20.02
CA ALA A 654 26.73 2.65 18.91
C ALA A 654 28.21 2.69 19.29
N ALA A 655 29.06 2.20 18.39
CA ALA A 655 30.50 2.42 18.46
C ALA A 655 30.80 3.82 17.87
N LEU A 656 31.04 4.81 18.75
CA LEU A 656 31.25 6.19 18.34
C LEU A 656 32.74 6.55 18.31
N ALA A 657 33.21 7.02 17.16
CA ALA A 657 34.56 7.58 17.04
C ALA A 657 34.62 9.08 17.40
N ALA A 658 33.50 9.79 17.29
CA ALA A 658 33.38 11.22 17.55
C ALA A 658 31.99 11.58 18.10
N PRO A 659 31.83 12.75 18.74
CA PRO A 659 30.54 13.22 19.25
C PRO A 659 29.54 13.38 18.09
N PRO A 660 28.39 12.71 18.14
CA PRO A 660 27.34 12.84 17.15
C PRO A 660 26.61 14.18 17.29
N ALA A 661 26.15 14.71 16.16
CA ALA A 661 25.34 15.93 16.14
C ALA A 661 23.87 15.65 16.48
N GLU A 662 23.45 14.39 16.35
CA GLU A 662 22.05 14.00 16.51
C GLU A 662 21.64 13.93 17.99
N ALA A 663 20.46 14.47 18.29
CA ALA A 663 19.80 14.39 19.59
C ALA A 663 19.32 12.96 19.87
N ALA A 664 20.18 12.12 20.44
CA ALA A 664 19.88 10.75 20.85
C ALA A 664 20.66 10.33 22.10
N ILE A 665 20.20 9.23 22.71
CA ILE A 665 20.82 8.55 23.84
C ILE A 665 21.70 7.44 23.29
N PHE A 666 23.02 7.57 23.49
CA PHE A 666 23.98 6.57 23.06
C PHE A 666 24.34 5.65 24.21
N VAL A 667 24.07 4.36 24.02
CA VAL A 667 24.45 3.32 24.97
C VAL A 667 25.84 2.81 24.59
N LEU A 668 26.78 2.98 25.53
CA LEU A 668 28.19 2.63 25.36
C LEU A 668 28.58 1.52 26.33
N ASP A 669 29.54 0.70 25.92
CA ASP A 669 30.09 -0.39 26.74
C ASP A 669 31.26 0.07 27.61
N ASP A 670 31.91 1.17 27.23
CA ASP A 670 33.13 1.67 27.84
C ASP A 670 32.96 3.07 28.45
N LEU A 671 33.34 3.16 29.73
CA LEU A 671 33.35 4.39 30.49
C LEU A 671 34.37 5.40 29.97
N GLU A 672 35.57 4.95 29.60
CA GLU A 672 36.63 5.84 29.10
C GLU A 672 36.22 6.47 27.76
N LEU A 673 35.58 5.68 26.89
CA LEU A 673 34.99 6.20 25.66
C LEU A 673 33.93 7.26 25.94
N ALA A 674 33.04 7.05 26.92
CA ALA A 674 32.02 8.02 27.29
C ALA A 674 32.62 9.36 27.75
N GLU A 675 33.69 9.32 28.55
CA GLU A 675 34.42 10.50 29.01
C GLU A 675 35.14 11.22 27.86
N ARG A 676 35.78 10.47 26.96
CA ARG A 676 36.47 11.01 25.78
C ARG A 676 35.51 11.72 24.80
N LEU A 677 34.27 11.26 24.70
CA LEU A 677 33.25 11.91 23.85
C LEU A 677 32.74 13.22 24.47
N GLY A 678 32.94 13.47 25.76
CA GLY A 678 32.54 14.70 26.43
C GLY A 678 31.03 14.94 26.46
N LEU A 679 30.22 13.88 26.29
CA LEU A 679 28.76 13.97 26.26
C LEU A 679 28.17 13.92 27.68
N PRO A 680 27.08 14.66 27.97
CA PRO A 680 26.36 14.55 29.23
C PRO A 680 25.96 13.11 29.53
N ARG A 681 26.26 12.64 30.75
CA ARG A 681 25.90 11.28 31.19
C ARG A 681 24.50 11.28 31.80
N LEU A 682 23.65 10.41 31.28
CA LEU A 682 22.37 10.09 31.91
C LEU A 682 22.65 8.96 32.91
N ALA A 683 23.07 9.35 34.13
CA ALA A 683 23.45 8.41 35.20
C ALA A 683 22.26 7.63 35.77
#